data_AF-A0A455C6H4-F1
#
_entry.id   AF-A0A455C6H4-F1
#
_cell.length_a   1.000
_cell.length_b   1.000
_cell.length_c   1.000
_cell.angle_alpha   90.00
_cell.angle_beta   90.00
_cell.angle_gamma   90.00
#
_symmetry.space_group_name_H-M   'P 1'
#
loop_
_entity.id
_entity.type
_entity.pdbx_description
1 polymer ?
#
loop_
_entity_poly.entity_id
_entity_poly.type
_entity_poly.pdbx_seq_one_letter_code
_entity_poly.pdbx_strand_id
1 'polypeptide(L)'
;MGDPDVLEMVQEEGRRASREERFFEVSEDLSSRESSFLISEEPRSAKRYNLFLRRRLMFKKDEQSKDSIFFRDGIRQIDFVLSYVDDIKKEAELKAERRKEFEQNLRKTGLELEIEDKMNSEDGKTYFVKIHAPWEVLVTYAEVLGIKMPIKESDIPRADKIPFSCMLGPLKLPRNVKHPHAEYFTAQFTRHRQELFLIEDESSFFPSSSRNRIVYYILSRCPFGIEDGKKRFGIERLLNSHTYSSAFPLHDGQYWKPSEPPNPVNKRYTLCQNWARFSYFYKEQPFNLIRDYYGEKIGIYFVFLGFYTEMLFFAAIVGLACFIYGLLSMHDNSSSTEICDPEIGGQIIMCPLCDVMCDYWRLNSTCLASKFSHLFDNESTVFFAIFMGIWVTLFLEFWKQRQARLEYEWDLVDFEEEQQQLQLRPEFEAMCTHRKINAVTKEMEPYLPLCSRIPWYFLSGATVTLWMSLVIACMVAVIVYRLSVFATFASFMESEASLKHVRSFLTPQITTSLTGSCLNFIVILILNFFYERISAWITKMEIPRTHQEYESSLTLKMFLFQFVNFYSSCFYVAFFKGKFVGYPGKYTYLFNVWRSEECDPGGCLVELTTQLTIIMTGKQVFGNIKEAIYPLVLNWWRRRKARTNSEKLYSRWEQDHDLETFGSLGLFYEYLETVIQFGFVTLFVASFPLAPLLALLNNIIEIRVDAWKLTTQYRRPVAAKAHSIGVWQDILYGMAVLSVATNAFIVAFTSDMIPRLVYYYAYSKNAIQPMKGYVNNSLSIFLIADFPNHTVPSEKRDFTTCRYRDYRNPPDHEEKYFHSMQYWHVLAAKMTFIIIMEHVVFLMKFLLAWMIPDVPKDVVERIKREKLMTVKILHDFELNKLKENLRMNSSDFAKHLMIQENKVHLAKSAT
;
A
#
# COMPACT_ATOMS: atom_id res chain seq x y z
N MET A 1 -22.56 43.53 -21.81
CA MET A 1 -23.49 42.43 -21.47
C MET A 1 -22.96 41.85 -20.18
N GLY A 2 -23.55 42.27 -19.06
CA GLY A 2 -23.18 41.81 -17.72
C GLY A 2 -23.91 40.51 -17.40
N ASP A 3 -23.19 39.60 -16.77
CA ASP A 3 -23.66 38.27 -16.37
C ASP A 3 -24.53 38.39 -15.10
N PRO A 4 -25.79 37.92 -15.10
CA PRO A 4 -26.72 38.10 -13.98
C PRO A 4 -26.30 37.35 -12.70
N ASP A 5 -25.44 36.34 -12.79
CA ASP A 5 -25.03 35.50 -11.64
C ASP A 5 -24.00 36.18 -10.71
N VAL A 6 -23.29 37.22 -11.19
CA VAL A 6 -22.36 37.99 -10.36
C VAL A 6 -23.11 39.01 -9.49
N LEU A 7 -24.29 39.46 -9.91
CA LEU A 7 -25.11 40.39 -9.15
C LEU A 7 -25.78 39.72 -7.93
N GLU A 8 -26.12 38.43 -8.04
CA GLU A 8 -26.69 37.64 -6.93
C GLU A 8 -25.66 37.35 -5.82
N MET A 9 -24.40 37.11 -6.17
CA MET A 9 -23.31 36.93 -5.19
C MET A 9 -23.01 38.21 -4.38
N VAL A 10 -23.04 39.39 -5.03
CA VAL A 10 -22.78 40.68 -4.34
C VAL A 10 -23.97 41.08 -3.44
N GLN A 11 -25.18 40.66 -3.80
CA GLN A 11 -26.39 40.94 -3.01
C GLN A 11 -26.55 40.00 -1.80
N GLU A 12 -25.96 38.80 -1.84
CA GLU A 12 -25.86 37.89 -0.68
C GLU A 12 -24.73 38.27 0.30
N GLU A 13 -23.60 38.80 -0.16
CA GLU A 13 -22.53 39.31 0.71
C GLU A 13 -22.95 40.58 1.48
N GLY A 14 -23.70 41.50 0.83
CA GLY A 14 -24.27 42.67 1.52
C GLY A 14 -25.32 42.33 2.59
N ARG A 15 -25.98 41.17 2.47
CA ARG A 15 -26.94 40.66 3.46
C ARG A 15 -26.28 39.94 4.65
N ARG A 16 -25.04 39.45 4.49
CA ARG A 16 -24.24 38.89 5.59
C ARG A 16 -23.61 39.99 6.45
N ALA A 17 -23.09 41.06 5.85
CA ALA A 17 -22.48 42.18 6.59
C ALA A 17 -23.49 42.94 7.48
N SER A 18 -24.71 43.20 6.99
CA SER A 18 -25.77 43.90 7.78
C SER A 18 -26.41 43.05 8.89
N ARG A 19 -26.03 41.77 9.01
CA ARG A 19 -26.49 40.85 10.05
C ARG A 19 -25.46 40.64 11.17
N GLU A 20 -24.18 40.96 10.91
CA GLU A 20 -23.12 40.94 11.92
C GLU A 20 -23.06 42.26 12.73
N GLU A 21 -23.41 43.40 12.15
CA GLU A 21 -23.44 44.69 12.89
C GLU A 21 -24.60 44.81 13.91
N ARG A 22 -25.57 43.91 13.90
CA ARG A 22 -26.71 43.93 14.84
C ARG A 22 -26.55 43.05 16.09
N PHE A 23 -25.39 42.42 16.26
CA PHE A 23 -25.11 41.53 17.40
C PHE A 23 -24.05 42.07 18.37
N PHE A 24 -23.50 43.26 18.12
CA PHE A 24 -22.54 43.95 18.99
C PHE A 24 -23.08 45.31 19.44
N GLU A 25 -24.14 45.32 20.24
CA GLU A 25 -24.45 46.50 21.04
C GLU A 25 -25.26 46.11 22.30
N VAL A 26 -24.74 46.57 23.45
CA VAL A 26 -25.37 46.62 24.80
C VAL A 26 -25.34 45.30 25.61
N SER A 27 -24.70 45.16 26.78
CA SER A 27 -24.46 46.10 27.89
C SER A 27 -23.37 45.58 28.85
N GLU A 28 -22.41 46.44 29.20
CA GLU A 28 -21.78 46.50 30.53
C GLU A 28 -22.51 47.58 31.31
N ASP A 29 -23.04 47.29 32.51
CA ASP A 29 -22.87 48.17 33.69
C ASP A 29 -23.40 47.59 35.01
N LEU A 30 -22.78 48.11 36.07
CA LEU A 30 -22.70 47.70 37.47
C LEU A 30 -23.99 47.75 38.34
N SER A 31 -24.02 46.81 39.31
CA SER A 31 -24.23 47.00 40.78
C SER A 31 -25.55 47.49 41.40
N SER A 32 -25.98 46.67 42.38
CA SER A 32 -26.63 46.98 43.69
C SER A 32 -28.13 47.30 43.77
N ARG A 33 -28.89 46.41 44.44
CA ARG A 33 -29.58 46.67 45.72
C ARG A 33 -30.35 45.44 46.24
N GLU A 34 -30.29 45.27 47.56
CA GLU A 34 -30.96 44.26 48.38
C GLU A 34 -32.50 44.40 48.36
N SER A 35 -33.22 43.27 48.50
CA SER A 35 -34.04 42.94 49.68
C SER A 35 -35.13 41.90 49.39
N SER A 36 -35.11 40.84 50.20
CA SER A 36 -36.22 39.98 50.68
C SER A 36 -37.52 39.87 49.89
N PHE A 37 -37.94 38.64 49.56
CA PHE A 37 -39.22 38.08 50.05
C PHE A 37 -39.25 36.54 49.90
N LEU A 38 -39.50 35.87 51.01
CA LEU A 38 -39.69 34.43 51.19
C LEU A 38 -41.01 33.95 50.55
N ILE A 39 -40.97 32.98 49.63
CA ILE A 39 -42.08 32.04 49.39
C ILE A 39 -41.52 30.64 49.08
N SER A 40 -41.73 29.74 50.04
CA SER A 40 -41.96 28.27 49.98
C SER A 40 -41.50 27.48 48.74
N GLU A 41 -40.58 26.55 48.98
CA GLU A 41 -40.22 25.44 48.10
C GLU A 41 -41.39 24.46 47.87
N GLU A 42 -41.64 24.10 46.61
CA GLU A 42 -42.23 22.82 46.21
C GLU A 42 -41.29 22.16 45.17
N PRO A 43 -41.14 20.82 45.17
CA PRO A 43 -40.06 20.16 44.44
C PRO A 43 -40.30 20.14 42.92
N ARG A 44 -39.36 20.72 42.18
CA ARG A 44 -39.29 20.81 40.70
C ARG A 44 -39.16 19.45 39.95
N SER A 45 -39.30 18.30 40.61
CA SER A 45 -39.06 17.00 39.94
C SER A 45 -40.24 16.50 39.08
N ALA A 46 -41.49 16.82 39.44
CA ALA A 46 -42.67 16.31 38.73
C ALA A 46 -42.95 17.02 37.38
N LYS A 47 -42.59 18.31 37.24
CA LYS A 47 -42.77 19.05 35.98
C LYS A 47 -41.74 18.67 34.91
N ARG A 48 -40.51 18.31 35.31
CA ARG A 48 -39.47 17.85 34.37
C ARG A 48 -39.80 16.47 33.81
N TYR A 49 -40.35 15.57 34.63
CA TYR A 49 -40.80 14.24 34.18
C TYR A 49 -41.99 14.31 33.21
N ASN A 50 -42.97 15.18 33.47
CA ASN A 50 -44.12 15.35 32.59
C ASN A 50 -43.80 16.07 31.27
N LEU A 51 -42.80 16.97 31.25
CA LEU A 51 -42.31 17.57 29.99
C LEU A 51 -41.49 16.57 29.17
N PHE A 52 -40.73 15.69 29.84
CA PHE A 52 -39.96 14.61 29.23
C PHE A 52 -40.87 13.52 28.62
N LEU A 53 -41.95 13.16 29.33
CA LEU A 53 -42.99 12.26 28.82
C LEU A 53 -43.78 12.87 27.66
N ARG A 54 -44.04 14.18 27.67
CA ARG A 54 -44.72 14.88 26.57
C ARG A 54 -43.85 15.01 25.32
N ARG A 55 -42.51 15.06 25.46
CA ARG A 55 -41.55 14.94 24.33
C ARG A 55 -41.49 13.51 23.77
N ARG A 56 -41.68 12.50 24.61
CA ARG A 56 -41.68 11.08 24.21
C ARG A 56 -42.90 10.67 23.37
N LEU A 57 -43.98 11.45 23.39
CA LEU A 57 -45.28 11.14 22.76
C LEU A 57 -45.59 11.97 21.51
N MET A 58 -44.69 12.87 21.07
CA MET A 58 -44.88 13.75 19.90
C MET A 58 -43.76 13.60 18.87
N PHE A 59 -43.26 12.38 18.66
CA PHE A 59 -42.51 12.04 17.44
C PHE A 59 -43.45 11.29 16.50
N LYS A 60 -43.99 12.01 15.51
CA LYS A 60 -44.74 11.39 14.42
C LYS A 60 -43.77 10.56 13.58
N LYS A 61 -44.17 9.31 13.32
CA LYS A 61 -43.45 8.30 12.51
C LYS A 61 -43.08 8.78 11.09
N ASP A 62 -43.69 9.87 10.62
CA ASP A 62 -43.61 10.36 9.23
C ASP A 62 -42.66 11.56 9.01
N GLU A 63 -42.05 12.13 10.06
CA GLU A 63 -41.20 13.34 9.95
C GLU A 63 -39.70 13.09 10.14
N GLN A 64 -39.24 11.85 10.30
CA GLN A 64 -37.81 11.57 10.37
C GLN A 64 -37.19 11.56 8.98
N SER A 65 -36.19 12.42 8.76
CA SER A 65 -35.37 12.36 7.55
C SER A 65 -34.83 10.95 7.38
N LYS A 66 -35.11 10.35 6.22
CA LYS A 66 -34.54 9.03 5.87
C LYS A 66 -33.02 9.07 5.75
N ASP A 67 -32.43 10.28 5.66
CA ASP A 67 -30.99 10.52 5.80
C ASP A 67 -30.60 10.81 7.26
N SER A 68 -30.93 9.90 8.18
CA SER A 68 -30.55 10.02 9.60
C SER A 68 -29.61 8.90 10.03
N ILE A 69 -28.61 9.27 10.84
CA ILE A 69 -27.65 8.36 11.47
C ILE A 69 -28.05 8.01 12.91
N PHE A 70 -29.26 8.37 13.30
CA PHE A 70 -29.80 8.16 14.64
C PHE A 70 -30.93 7.13 14.61
N PHE A 71 -31.25 6.58 15.77
CA PHE A 71 -32.42 5.74 16.01
C PHE A 71 -33.71 6.53 15.78
N ARG A 72 -34.87 5.88 15.88
CA ARG A 72 -36.17 6.53 15.68
C ARG A 72 -36.47 7.69 16.64
N ASP A 73 -35.73 7.78 17.73
CA ASP A 73 -35.84 8.86 18.72
C ASP A 73 -35.00 10.10 18.39
N GLY A 74 -34.11 10.04 17.39
CA GLY A 74 -33.22 11.14 17.02
C GLY A 74 -32.13 11.46 18.04
N ILE A 75 -31.93 10.63 19.07
CA ILE A 75 -30.94 10.87 20.13
C ILE A 75 -29.80 9.85 20.04
N ARG A 76 -30.13 8.56 19.90
CA ARG A 76 -29.13 7.50 19.93
C ARG A 76 -28.48 7.32 18.56
N GLN A 77 -27.18 7.51 18.47
CA GLN A 77 -26.43 7.35 17.23
C GLN A 77 -26.27 5.87 16.86
N ILE A 78 -26.42 5.53 15.59
CA ILE A 78 -26.17 4.19 15.07
C ILE A 78 -24.66 3.99 14.90
N ASP A 79 -24.09 3.05 15.65
CA ASP A 79 -22.67 2.69 15.57
C ASP A 79 -22.42 1.55 14.59
N PHE A 80 -23.37 0.61 14.50
CA PHE A 80 -23.23 -0.58 13.66
C PHE A 80 -24.58 -1.06 13.13
N VAL A 81 -24.56 -1.72 11.98
CA VAL A 81 -25.74 -2.33 11.37
C VAL A 81 -25.47 -3.78 11.00
N LEU A 82 -26.39 -4.66 11.38
CA LEU A 82 -26.47 -6.03 10.88
C LEU A 82 -27.62 -6.14 9.91
N SER A 83 -27.46 -6.89 8.82
CA SER A 83 -28.54 -7.19 7.90
C SER A 83 -28.71 -8.69 7.71
N TYR A 84 -29.94 -9.15 7.55
CA TYR A 84 -30.25 -10.54 7.22
C TYR A 84 -31.52 -10.64 6.38
N VAL A 85 -31.67 -11.78 5.71
CA VAL A 85 -32.86 -12.15 4.94
C VAL A 85 -33.41 -13.44 5.55
N ASP A 86 -34.73 -13.55 5.68
CA ASP A 86 -35.36 -14.78 6.13
C ASP A 86 -35.22 -15.87 5.04
N ASP A 87 -34.62 -17.00 5.40
CA ASP A 87 -34.54 -18.17 4.53
C ASP A 87 -35.90 -18.91 4.49
N ILE A 88 -36.25 -19.51 3.34
CA ILE A 88 -37.52 -20.23 3.15
C ILE A 88 -37.42 -21.71 3.61
N LYS A 89 -36.22 -22.20 3.95
CA LYS A 89 -35.93 -23.63 4.19
C LYS A 89 -36.01 -24.03 5.68
N LYS A 90 -36.02 -25.34 5.97
CA LYS A 90 -35.92 -25.91 7.34
C LYS A 90 -34.72 -25.39 8.17
N GLU A 91 -33.63 -24.96 7.54
CA GLU A 91 -32.49 -24.32 8.22
C GLU A 91 -32.80 -22.91 8.75
N ALA A 92 -33.91 -22.31 8.35
CA ALA A 92 -34.32 -20.97 8.77
C ALA A 92 -34.62 -20.89 10.27
N GLU A 93 -35.21 -21.94 10.85
CA GLU A 93 -35.53 -21.99 12.29
C GLU A 93 -34.25 -21.97 13.13
N LEU A 94 -33.29 -22.84 12.81
CA LEU A 94 -32.00 -22.89 13.48
C LEU A 94 -31.21 -21.57 13.34
N LYS A 95 -31.23 -20.96 12.15
CA LYS A 95 -30.60 -19.64 11.94
C LYS A 95 -31.32 -18.55 12.73
N ALA A 96 -32.64 -18.57 12.80
CA ALA A 96 -33.43 -17.61 13.57
C ALA A 96 -33.20 -17.76 15.08
N GLU A 97 -33.09 -18.99 15.59
CA GLU A 97 -32.72 -19.25 16.98
C GLU A 97 -31.33 -18.71 17.32
N ARG A 98 -30.33 -19.00 16.48
CA ARG A 98 -28.97 -18.45 16.64
C ARG A 98 -28.96 -16.92 16.63
N ARG A 99 -29.73 -16.27 15.75
CA ARG A 99 -29.88 -14.80 15.74
C ARG A 99 -30.51 -14.30 17.03
N LYS A 100 -31.60 -14.93 17.47
CA LYS A 100 -32.31 -14.54 18.68
C LYS A 100 -31.42 -14.68 19.92
N GLU A 101 -30.67 -15.76 20.04
CA GLU A 101 -29.71 -15.96 21.14
C GLU A 101 -28.59 -14.91 21.08
N PHE A 102 -28.03 -14.66 19.90
CA PHE A 102 -26.99 -13.64 19.71
C PHE A 102 -27.48 -12.25 20.10
N GLU A 103 -28.64 -11.81 19.61
CA GLU A 103 -29.23 -10.51 19.92
C GLU A 103 -29.59 -10.37 21.40
N GLN A 104 -30.07 -11.44 22.04
CA GLN A 104 -30.29 -11.45 23.48
C GLN A 104 -28.98 -11.29 24.25
N ASN A 105 -27.91 -11.95 23.82
CA ASN A 105 -26.61 -11.84 24.46
C ASN A 105 -25.99 -10.44 24.24
N LEU A 106 -26.19 -9.82 23.07
CA LEU A 106 -25.81 -8.42 22.85
C LEU A 106 -26.54 -7.46 23.79
N ARG A 107 -27.86 -7.65 24.00
CA ARG A 107 -28.62 -6.87 24.98
C ARG A 107 -28.13 -7.11 26.41
N LYS A 108 -27.77 -8.35 26.77
CA LYS A 108 -27.17 -8.67 28.08
C LYS A 108 -25.82 -8.00 28.28
N THR A 109 -25.02 -7.80 27.22
CA THR A 109 -23.77 -7.03 27.30
C THR A 109 -23.99 -5.52 27.43
N GLY A 110 -25.24 -5.04 27.34
CA GLY A 110 -25.61 -3.64 27.49
C GLY A 110 -25.76 -2.87 26.19
N LEU A 111 -25.64 -3.53 25.02
CA LEU A 111 -25.89 -2.89 23.72
C LEU A 111 -27.38 -2.69 23.47
N GLU A 112 -27.72 -1.56 22.88
CA GLU A 112 -29.09 -1.24 22.51
C GLU A 112 -29.33 -1.58 21.03
N LEU A 113 -30.40 -2.34 20.78
CA LEU A 113 -30.74 -2.85 19.45
C LEU A 113 -32.10 -2.32 19.01
N GLU A 114 -32.18 -1.81 17.79
CA GLU A 114 -33.43 -1.42 17.12
C GLU A 114 -33.56 -2.17 15.79
N ILE A 115 -34.66 -2.92 15.62
CA ILE A 115 -34.89 -3.75 14.43
C ILE A 115 -35.85 -3.02 13.49
N GLU A 116 -35.45 -2.88 12.23
CA GLU A 116 -36.30 -2.47 11.12
C GLU A 116 -36.87 -3.70 10.42
N ASP A 117 -38.20 -3.75 10.35
CA ASP A 117 -38.92 -4.81 9.67
C ASP A 117 -38.68 -4.77 8.17
N LYS A 118 -38.69 -5.94 7.54
CA LYS A 118 -38.61 -6.09 6.07
C LYS A 118 -39.63 -5.26 5.29
N MET A 119 -40.79 -4.95 5.90
CA MET A 119 -41.84 -4.13 5.29
C MET A 119 -41.43 -2.67 5.09
N ASN A 120 -40.51 -2.18 5.92
CA ASN A 120 -39.98 -0.83 5.80
C ASN A 120 -38.78 -0.76 4.85
N SER A 121 -38.26 -1.92 4.42
CA SER A 121 -37.17 -1.97 3.46
C SER A 121 -37.70 -1.87 2.03
N GLU A 122 -36.99 -1.14 1.17
CA GLU A 122 -37.36 -0.98 -0.25
C GLU A 122 -37.41 -2.33 -1.00
N ASP A 123 -36.56 -3.29 -0.61
CA ASP A 123 -36.55 -4.65 -1.18
C ASP A 123 -37.72 -5.52 -0.69
N GLY A 124 -38.42 -5.11 0.37
CA GLY A 124 -39.51 -5.86 1.02
C GLY A 124 -39.07 -7.16 1.71
N LYS A 125 -37.75 -7.43 1.79
CA LYS A 125 -37.19 -8.73 2.21
C LYS A 125 -36.15 -8.65 3.31
N THR A 126 -35.39 -7.56 3.36
CA THR A 126 -34.20 -7.42 4.22
C THR A 126 -34.57 -6.80 5.55
N TYR A 127 -34.11 -7.40 6.64
CA TYR A 127 -34.19 -6.81 7.97
C TYR A 127 -32.87 -6.10 8.29
N PHE A 128 -32.98 -4.96 8.98
CA PHE A 128 -31.82 -4.22 9.47
C PHE A 128 -31.87 -4.09 10.99
N VAL A 129 -30.81 -4.53 11.66
CA VAL A 129 -30.63 -4.38 13.10
C VAL A 129 -29.63 -3.26 13.34
N LYS A 130 -30.12 -2.14 13.86
CA LYS A 130 -29.32 -0.99 14.28
C LYS A 130 -28.78 -1.21 15.68
N ILE A 131 -27.49 -0.94 15.88
CA ILE A 131 -26.78 -1.13 17.15
C ILE A 131 -26.28 0.22 17.65
N HIS A 132 -26.55 0.51 18.92
CA HIS A 132 -26.01 1.65 19.64
C HIS A 132 -25.29 1.18 20.91
N ALA A 133 -24.09 1.72 21.14
CA ALA A 133 -23.37 1.56 22.39
C ALA A 133 -23.63 2.75 23.32
N PRO A 134 -24.27 2.53 24.49
CA PRO A 134 -24.46 3.58 25.48
C PRO A 134 -23.13 3.95 26.17
N TRP A 135 -23.11 5.11 26.82
CA TRP A 135 -21.91 5.66 27.49
C TRP A 135 -21.24 4.67 28.44
N GLU A 136 -22.00 4.00 29.31
CA GLU A 136 -21.48 3.02 30.28
C GLU A 136 -20.73 1.86 29.61
N VAL A 137 -21.24 1.38 28.47
CA VAL A 137 -20.60 0.30 27.70
C VAL A 137 -19.32 0.84 27.05
N LEU A 138 -19.36 2.04 26.46
CA LEU A 138 -18.19 2.66 25.84
C LEU A 138 -17.07 2.87 26.84
N VAL A 139 -17.35 3.43 28.00
CA VAL A 139 -16.39 3.64 29.09
C VAL A 139 -15.75 2.32 29.52
N THR A 140 -16.58 1.30 29.75
CA THR A 140 -16.11 -0.01 30.24
C THR A 140 -15.19 -0.69 29.22
N TYR A 141 -15.59 -0.72 27.95
CA TYR A 141 -14.78 -1.33 26.90
C TYR A 141 -13.63 -0.44 26.44
N ALA A 142 -13.70 0.88 26.61
CA ALA A 142 -12.57 1.78 26.38
C ALA A 142 -11.43 1.49 27.36
N GLU A 143 -11.74 1.20 28.63
CA GLU A 143 -10.76 0.76 29.62
C GLU A 143 -10.19 -0.63 29.29
N VAL A 144 -11.04 -1.60 28.92
CA VAL A 144 -10.59 -2.94 28.50
C VAL A 144 -9.67 -2.88 27.27
N LEU A 145 -9.96 -1.97 26.34
CA LEU A 145 -9.17 -1.76 25.12
C LEU A 145 -7.99 -0.79 25.31
N GLY A 146 -7.78 -0.25 26.51
CA GLY A 146 -6.70 0.71 26.79
C GLY A 146 -6.75 1.97 25.92
N ILE A 147 -7.94 2.46 25.55
CA ILE A 147 -8.05 3.61 24.64
C ILE A 147 -7.47 4.86 25.31
N LYS A 148 -6.51 5.49 24.65
CA LYS A 148 -5.94 6.77 25.10
C LYS A 148 -6.88 7.92 24.76
N MET A 149 -7.13 8.79 25.73
CA MET A 149 -8.04 9.92 25.63
C MET A 149 -7.37 11.21 26.14
N PRO A 150 -7.80 12.40 25.68
CA PRO A 150 -7.17 13.67 26.01
C PRO A 150 -7.39 14.08 27.47
N ILE A 151 -6.32 14.54 28.13
CA ILE A 151 -6.33 15.05 29.51
C ILE A 151 -6.12 16.56 29.57
N LYS A 152 -5.19 17.08 28.77
CA LYS A 152 -4.83 18.50 28.79
C LYS A 152 -4.35 18.95 27.41
N GLU A 153 -4.67 20.17 27.02
CA GLU A 153 -4.14 20.75 25.78
C GLU A 153 -2.61 20.83 25.82
N SER A 154 -1.98 20.47 24.69
CA SER A 154 -0.53 20.46 24.53
C SER A 154 0.03 21.87 24.57
N ASP A 155 1.09 22.05 25.35
CA ASP A 155 1.84 23.31 25.43
C ASP A 155 2.97 23.39 24.38
N ILE A 156 3.09 22.38 23.53
CA ILE A 156 4.13 22.26 22.50
C ILE A 156 3.64 22.98 21.23
N PRO A 157 4.35 24.03 20.76
CA PRO A 157 3.95 24.70 19.53
C PRO A 157 4.10 23.78 18.32
N ARG A 158 3.10 23.81 17.43
CA ARG A 158 3.16 23.08 16.15
C ARG A 158 4.28 23.64 15.27
N ALA A 159 5.04 22.74 14.65
CA ALA A 159 6.13 23.09 13.74
C ALA A 159 5.58 23.48 12.35
N ASP A 160 4.89 24.63 12.25
CA ASP A 160 4.27 25.09 10.98
C ASP A 160 5.22 25.90 10.08
N LYS A 161 6.45 26.19 10.53
CA LYS A 161 7.40 27.04 9.80
C LYS A 161 8.26 26.21 8.84
N ILE A 162 7.71 25.92 7.66
CA ILE A 162 8.50 25.42 6.53
C ILE A 162 9.21 26.61 5.86
N PRO A 163 10.52 26.53 5.58
CA PRO A 163 11.20 27.48 4.67
C PRO A 163 10.42 27.59 3.35
N PHE A 164 10.26 28.78 2.77
CA PHE A 164 9.48 29.02 1.53
C PHE A 164 7.95 28.83 1.62
N SER A 165 7.38 28.92 2.83
CA SER A 165 5.94 28.88 3.12
C SER A 165 5.02 29.66 2.15
N CYS A 166 5.47 30.80 1.62
CA CYS A 166 4.71 31.66 0.72
C CYS A 166 4.57 31.05 -0.69
N MET A 167 5.63 30.44 -1.25
CA MET A 167 5.58 29.85 -2.61
C MET A 167 4.74 28.56 -2.65
N LEU A 168 4.67 27.83 -1.53
CA LEU A 168 3.90 26.58 -1.41
C LEU A 168 2.42 26.80 -1.02
N GLY A 169 1.94 28.05 -0.99
CA GLY A 169 0.57 28.41 -0.60
C GLY A 169 -0.53 27.61 -1.32
N PRO A 170 -0.50 27.48 -2.66
CA PRO A 170 -1.53 26.74 -3.42
C PRO A 170 -1.60 25.24 -3.13
N LEU A 171 -0.49 24.64 -2.69
CA LEU A 171 -0.36 23.21 -2.38
C LEU A 171 -0.92 22.88 -0.98
N LYS A 172 -0.97 23.87 -0.08
CA LYS A 172 -1.39 23.69 1.31
C LYS A 172 -2.89 23.51 1.45
N LEU A 173 -3.27 22.62 2.37
CA LEU A 173 -4.65 22.48 2.81
C LEU A 173 -5.06 23.61 3.79
N PRO A 174 -6.35 23.97 3.84
CA PRO A 174 -6.89 24.82 4.89
C PRO A 174 -6.58 24.25 6.29
N ARG A 175 -6.25 25.10 7.26
CA ARG A 175 -5.85 24.68 8.61
C ARG A 175 -6.89 23.77 9.28
N ASN A 176 -8.17 24.08 9.15
CA ASN A 176 -9.27 23.31 9.74
C ASN A 176 -9.40 21.89 9.16
N VAL A 177 -8.91 21.67 7.93
CA VAL A 177 -8.95 20.35 7.28
C VAL A 177 -7.67 19.56 7.59
N LYS A 178 -6.53 20.24 7.69
CA LYS A 178 -5.23 19.64 8.02
C LYS A 178 -5.15 19.23 9.50
N HIS A 179 -5.64 20.09 10.38
CA HIS A 179 -5.69 19.88 11.82
C HIS A 179 -7.10 20.20 12.34
N PRO A 180 -8.01 19.20 12.37
CA PRO A 180 -9.38 19.43 12.81
C PRO A 180 -9.49 19.70 14.31
N HIS A 181 -8.54 19.22 15.11
CA HIS A 181 -8.51 19.35 16.57
C HIS A 181 -7.16 19.91 17.05
N ALA A 182 -7.14 20.49 18.26
CA ALA A 182 -5.90 20.84 18.95
C ALA A 182 -5.12 19.56 19.35
N GLU A 183 -3.82 19.70 19.61
CA GLU A 183 -3.02 18.60 20.17
C GLU A 183 -3.22 18.55 21.68
N TYR A 184 -3.36 17.34 22.23
CA TYR A 184 -3.59 17.12 23.65
C TYR A 184 -2.55 16.12 24.16
N PHE A 185 -2.20 16.23 25.44
CA PHE A 185 -1.57 15.14 26.17
C PHE A 185 -2.61 14.05 26.43
N THR A 186 -2.27 12.80 26.10
CA THR A 186 -3.19 11.68 26.24
C THR A 186 -2.75 10.70 27.32
N ALA A 187 -3.70 9.98 27.91
CA ALA A 187 -3.40 8.79 28.70
C ALA A 187 -4.50 7.74 28.53
N GLN A 188 -4.19 6.51 28.94
CA GLN A 188 -5.13 5.40 28.94
C GLN A 188 -6.36 5.76 29.78
N PHE A 189 -7.52 5.61 29.16
CA PHE A 189 -8.79 5.90 29.77
C PHE A 189 -9.10 4.90 30.89
N THR A 190 -9.47 5.39 32.07
CA THR A 190 -9.88 4.54 33.19
C THR A 190 -11.14 5.08 33.84
N ARG A 191 -12.10 4.19 34.14
CA ARG A 191 -13.40 4.58 34.69
C ARG A 191 -13.31 5.30 36.04
N HIS A 192 -12.35 4.96 36.90
CA HIS A 192 -12.19 5.60 38.21
C HIS A 192 -11.61 7.03 38.16
N ARG A 193 -10.98 7.39 37.03
CA ARG A 193 -10.33 8.68 36.77
C ARG A 193 -11.05 9.47 35.67
N GLN A 194 -12.36 9.29 35.48
CA GLN A 194 -13.13 10.00 34.45
C GLN A 194 -12.97 11.54 34.51
N GLU A 195 -12.95 12.10 35.72
CA GLU A 195 -12.78 13.54 35.98
C GLU A 195 -11.43 14.10 35.51
N LEU A 196 -10.45 13.23 35.24
CA LEU A 196 -9.15 13.62 34.70
C LEU A 196 -9.23 14.02 33.22
N PHE A 197 -10.17 13.45 32.48
CA PHE A 197 -10.26 13.61 31.03
C PHE A 197 -11.10 14.83 30.66
N LEU A 198 -10.78 15.45 29.51
CA LEU A 198 -11.52 16.60 28.99
C LEU A 198 -12.83 16.14 28.35
N ILE A 199 -13.88 16.00 29.16
CA ILE A 199 -15.21 15.62 28.73
C ILE A 199 -16.09 16.87 28.68
N GLU A 200 -16.22 17.48 27.50
CA GLU A 200 -17.20 18.57 27.27
C GLU A 200 -18.61 18.01 27.04
N ASP A 201 -18.72 17.01 26.18
CA ASP A 201 -19.97 16.33 25.82
C ASP A 201 -19.74 14.82 25.66
N GLU A 202 -20.58 14.02 26.31
CA GLU A 202 -20.52 12.55 26.28
C GLU A 202 -20.75 11.99 24.87
N SER A 203 -21.53 12.69 24.03
CA SER A 203 -21.89 12.20 22.70
C SER A 203 -20.73 12.32 21.70
N SER A 204 -19.88 13.34 21.86
CA SER A 204 -18.78 13.67 20.96
C SER A 204 -17.40 13.25 21.46
N PHE A 205 -17.26 12.96 22.77
CA PHE A 205 -15.98 12.56 23.39
C PHE A 205 -15.32 11.37 22.71
N PHE A 206 -16.07 10.29 22.43
CA PHE A 206 -15.55 9.14 21.69
C PHE A 206 -15.74 9.34 20.18
N PRO A 207 -14.66 9.36 19.37
CA PRO A 207 -14.77 9.46 17.92
C PRO A 207 -15.55 8.27 17.33
N SER A 208 -16.28 8.50 16.23
CA SER A 208 -17.06 7.44 15.57
C SER A 208 -16.22 6.23 15.17
N SER A 209 -14.96 6.43 14.76
CA SER A 209 -13.99 5.34 14.52
C SER A 209 -13.75 4.47 15.76
N SER A 210 -13.57 5.08 16.94
CA SER A 210 -13.38 4.36 18.20
C SER A 210 -14.64 3.65 18.67
N ARG A 211 -15.81 4.28 18.51
CA ARG A 211 -17.12 3.65 18.80
C ARG A 211 -17.33 2.40 17.95
N ASN A 212 -17.09 2.51 16.63
CA ASN A 212 -17.21 1.38 15.70
C ASN A 212 -16.27 0.22 16.08
N ARG A 213 -15.04 0.55 16.51
CA ARG A 213 -14.04 -0.44 16.97
C ARG A 213 -14.49 -1.17 18.24
N ILE A 214 -15.01 -0.44 19.23
CA ILE A 214 -15.57 -1.01 20.47
C ILE A 214 -16.73 -1.96 20.15
N VAL A 215 -17.69 -1.52 19.34
CA VAL A 215 -18.86 -2.34 18.99
C VAL A 215 -18.46 -3.58 18.22
N TYR A 216 -17.55 -3.46 17.25
CA TYR A 216 -17.04 -4.61 16.51
C TYR A 216 -16.32 -5.61 17.42
N TYR A 217 -15.54 -5.12 18.39
CA TYR A 217 -14.92 -5.98 19.40
C TYR A 217 -15.95 -6.79 20.20
N ILE A 218 -17.04 -6.15 20.65
CA ILE A 218 -18.14 -6.84 21.34
C ILE A 218 -18.79 -7.89 20.42
N LEU A 219 -19.09 -7.53 19.17
CA LEU A 219 -19.69 -8.43 18.18
C LEU A 219 -18.81 -9.65 17.87
N SER A 220 -17.49 -9.48 17.86
CA SER A 220 -16.53 -10.55 17.59
C SER A 220 -16.41 -11.58 18.73
N ARG A 221 -16.76 -11.20 19.97
CA ARG A 221 -16.65 -12.04 21.17
C ARG A 221 -17.98 -12.54 21.71
N CYS A 222 -19.10 -11.96 21.29
CA CYS A 222 -20.41 -12.36 21.78
C CYS A 222 -20.75 -13.82 21.37
N PRO A 223 -21.16 -14.69 22.32
CA PRO A 223 -21.57 -16.05 22.04
C PRO A 223 -22.98 -16.11 21.44
N PHE A 224 -23.23 -17.09 20.54
CA PHE A 224 -24.53 -17.29 19.89
C PHE A 224 -25.08 -18.72 19.99
N GLY A 225 -24.41 -19.61 20.75
CA GLY A 225 -24.91 -20.96 21.01
C GLY A 225 -23.86 -21.91 21.60
N ILE A 226 -24.33 -23.07 22.05
CA ILE A 226 -23.49 -24.19 22.51
C ILE A 226 -23.73 -25.36 21.55
N GLU A 227 -22.69 -25.76 20.81
CA GLU A 227 -22.71 -26.96 19.96
C GLU A 227 -21.61 -27.90 20.44
N ASP A 228 -21.94 -29.19 20.62
CA ASP A 228 -21.02 -30.23 21.11
C ASP A 228 -20.33 -29.90 22.45
N GLY A 229 -21.03 -29.22 23.35
CA GLY A 229 -20.50 -28.78 24.65
C GLY A 229 -19.50 -27.62 24.59
N LYS A 230 -19.26 -27.03 23.41
CA LYS A 230 -18.39 -25.85 23.23
C LYS A 230 -19.23 -24.62 22.89
N LYS A 231 -18.95 -23.49 23.58
CA LYS A 231 -19.56 -22.19 23.25
C LYS A 231 -19.02 -21.72 21.89
N ARG A 232 -19.91 -21.46 20.93
CA ARG A 232 -19.59 -20.78 19.68
C ARG A 232 -19.82 -19.28 19.85
N PHE A 233 -18.88 -18.50 19.33
CA PHE A 233 -18.87 -17.05 19.48
C PHE A 233 -18.39 -16.36 18.21
N GLY A 234 -18.78 -15.10 18.09
CA GLY A 234 -18.30 -14.16 17.08
C GLY A 234 -19.17 -14.03 15.83
N ILE A 235 -19.33 -12.78 15.40
CA ILE A 235 -20.10 -12.39 14.21
C ILE A 235 -19.55 -12.97 12.90
N GLU A 236 -18.24 -13.17 12.77
CA GLU A 236 -17.63 -13.70 11.53
C GLU A 236 -18.16 -15.10 11.17
N ARG A 237 -18.40 -15.95 12.19
CA ARG A 237 -18.99 -17.27 11.96
C ARG A 237 -20.43 -17.18 11.49
N LEU A 238 -21.21 -16.24 12.03
CA LEU A 238 -22.59 -16.01 11.63
C LEU A 238 -22.68 -15.42 10.21
N LEU A 239 -21.68 -14.67 9.77
CA LEU A 239 -21.56 -14.20 8.39
C LEU A 239 -21.18 -15.36 7.45
N ASN A 240 -20.19 -16.19 7.84
CA ASN A 240 -19.76 -17.36 7.06
C ASN A 240 -20.85 -18.43 6.94
N SER A 241 -21.72 -18.59 7.95
CA SER A 241 -22.87 -19.48 7.91
C SER A 241 -24.10 -18.88 7.23
N HIS A 242 -23.99 -17.66 6.68
CA HIS A 242 -25.10 -16.90 6.10
C HIS A 242 -26.31 -16.79 7.04
N THR A 243 -26.07 -16.62 8.34
CA THR A 243 -27.10 -16.33 9.34
C THR A 243 -27.40 -14.83 9.38
N TYR A 244 -26.35 -14.02 9.29
CA TYR A 244 -26.42 -12.63 8.86
C TYR A 244 -25.86 -12.51 7.44
N SER A 245 -26.42 -11.62 6.64
CA SER A 245 -25.94 -11.29 5.29
C SER A 245 -24.74 -10.36 5.36
N SER A 246 -24.81 -9.32 6.19
CA SER A 246 -23.69 -8.40 6.35
C SER A 246 -23.68 -7.70 7.71
N ALA A 247 -22.51 -7.21 8.10
CA ALA A 247 -22.28 -6.44 9.32
C ALA A 247 -21.32 -5.30 8.98
N PHE A 248 -21.73 -4.04 9.17
CA PHE A 248 -20.92 -2.89 8.78
C PHE A 248 -21.24 -1.64 9.62
N PRO A 249 -20.25 -0.76 9.86
CA PRO A 249 -20.49 0.56 10.41
C PRO A 249 -21.05 1.52 9.34
N LEU A 250 -21.78 2.54 9.78
CA LEU A 250 -22.39 3.53 8.87
C LEU A 250 -21.44 4.68 8.51
N HIS A 251 -21.65 5.23 7.33
CA HIS A 251 -21.12 6.53 6.92
C HIS A 251 -21.97 7.68 7.45
N ASP A 252 -21.32 8.74 7.94
CA ASP A 252 -21.93 9.95 8.52
C ASP A 252 -22.97 10.65 7.62
N GLY A 253 -22.84 10.61 6.30
CA GLY A 253 -23.76 11.28 5.35
C GLY A 253 -23.45 10.99 3.88
N GLN A 254 -24.22 11.56 2.96
CA GLN A 254 -23.97 11.46 1.52
C GLN A 254 -22.64 12.16 1.16
N TYR A 255 -21.87 11.63 0.22
CA TYR A 255 -20.54 12.21 -0.07
C TYR A 255 -20.61 13.54 -0.86
N TRP A 256 -21.73 13.82 -1.55
CA TRP A 256 -21.89 15.00 -2.41
C TRP A 256 -22.72 16.13 -1.78
N LYS A 257 -23.46 15.86 -0.70
CA LYS A 257 -24.30 16.85 -0.01
C LYS A 257 -23.80 17.08 1.43
N PRO A 258 -23.65 18.34 1.87
CA PRO A 258 -23.36 18.63 3.28
C PRO A 258 -24.56 18.25 4.16
N SER A 259 -24.30 17.90 5.42
CA SER A 259 -25.36 17.70 6.43
C SER A 259 -26.03 19.03 6.76
N GLU A 260 -27.36 19.03 6.81
CA GLU A 260 -28.15 20.16 7.34
C GLU A 260 -28.27 20.03 8.88
N PRO A 261 -28.14 21.13 9.64
CA PRO A 261 -28.37 21.11 11.09
C PRO A 261 -29.77 20.58 11.42
N PRO A 262 -29.96 19.72 12.45
CA PRO A 262 -29.09 19.48 13.60
C PRO A 262 -28.09 18.31 13.45
N ASN A 263 -27.97 17.70 12.27
CA ASN A 263 -27.07 16.55 12.09
C ASN A 263 -25.59 16.97 12.22
N PRO A 264 -24.71 16.09 12.74
CA PRO A 264 -23.29 16.41 12.88
C PRO A 264 -22.61 16.64 11.53
N VAL A 265 -21.48 17.34 11.56
CA VAL A 265 -20.69 17.68 10.37
C VAL A 265 -20.33 16.43 9.58
N ASN A 266 -20.70 16.41 8.29
CA ASN A 266 -20.42 15.29 7.40
C ASN A 266 -18.92 15.21 7.06
N LYS A 267 -18.19 14.38 7.82
CA LYS A 267 -16.75 14.14 7.57
C LYS A 267 -16.50 13.51 6.20
N ARG A 268 -17.41 12.65 5.71
CA ARG A 268 -17.33 12.02 4.38
C ARG A 268 -17.36 13.06 3.26
N TYR A 269 -18.26 14.04 3.34
CA TYR A 269 -18.32 15.14 2.37
C TYR A 269 -17.04 15.97 2.39
N THR A 270 -16.54 16.30 3.58
CA THR A 270 -15.31 17.08 3.74
C THR A 270 -14.08 16.37 3.16
N LEU A 271 -13.96 15.06 3.38
CA LEU A 271 -12.95 14.20 2.76
C LEU A 271 -13.12 14.13 1.25
N CYS A 272 -14.36 13.99 0.76
CA CYS A 272 -14.62 13.95 -0.67
C CYS A 272 -14.17 15.23 -1.37
N GLN A 273 -14.48 16.40 -0.80
CA GLN A 273 -14.15 17.69 -1.42
C GLN A 273 -12.65 18.02 -1.42
N ASN A 274 -11.95 17.70 -0.32
CA ASN A 274 -10.56 18.13 -0.13
C ASN A 274 -9.51 17.06 -0.47
N TRP A 275 -9.92 15.79 -0.67
CA TRP A 275 -9.00 14.68 -0.87
C TRP A 275 -9.39 13.77 -2.04
N ALA A 276 -10.63 13.28 -2.09
CA ALA A 276 -11.08 12.27 -3.05
C ALA A 276 -11.47 12.81 -4.45
N ARG A 277 -11.21 14.09 -4.74
CA ARG A 277 -11.45 14.71 -6.06
C ARG A 277 -10.19 14.65 -6.92
N PHE A 278 -10.33 14.14 -8.15
CA PHE A 278 -9.23 14.08 -9.11
C PHE A 278 -8.61 15.44 -9.44
N SER A 279 -9.40 16.54 -9.44
CA SER A 279 -8.88 17.89 -9.68
C SER A 279 -7.98 18.43 -8.56
N TYR A 280 -7.98 17.79 -7.39
CA TYR A 280 -7.19 18.20 -6.22
C TYR A 280 -5.88 17.41 -6.11
N PHE A 281 -5.40 16.79 -7.20
CA PHE A 281 -4.21 15.94 -7.21
C PHE A 281 -2.94 16.62 -6.67
N TYR A 282 -2.79 17.92 -6.88
CA TYR A 282 -1.63 18.70 -6.46
C TYR A 282 -1.64 19.07 -4.96
N LYS A 283 -2.77 18.98 -4.24
CA LYS A 283 -2.83 19.39 -2.83
C LYS A 283 -2.31 18.30 -1.89
N GLU A 284 -1.79 18.74 -0.74
CA GLU A 284 -1.44 17.89 0.40
C GLU A 284 -2.61 16.97 0.83
N GLN A 285 -2.29 15.84 1.46
CA GLN A 285 -3.29 14.89 1.97
C GLN A 285 -3.67 15.19 3.43
N PRO A 286 -4.96 15.14 3.81
CA PRO A 286 -5.41 15.42 5.18
C PRO A 286 -5.32 14.17 6.07
N PHE A 287 -4.09 13.76 6.44
CA PHE A 287 -3.85 12.50 7.16
C PHE A 287 -4.63 12.36 8.48
N ASN A 288 -4.72 13.43 9.29
CA ASN A 288 -5.46 13.40 10.56
C ASN A 288 -6.96 13.14 10.34
N LEU A 289 -7.57 13.77 9.33
CA LEU A 289 -8.98 13.57 9.03
C LEU A 289 -9.25 12.16 8.48
N ILE A 290 -8.33 11.61 7.68
CA ILE A 290 -8.41 10.24 7.18
C ILE A 290 -8.34 9.25 8.35
N ARG A 291 -7.37 9.43 9.25
CA ARG A 291 -7.22 8.63 10.48
C ARG A 291 -8.48 8.68 11.33
N ASP A 292 -9.00 9.86 11.61
CA ASP A 292 -10.16 10.02 12.50
C ASP A 292 -11.42 9.35 11.91
N TYR A 293 -11.53 9.27 10.58
CA TYR A 293 -12.68 8.68 9.89
C TYR A 293 -12.56 7.17 9.65
N TYR A 294 -11.42 6.71 9.13
CA TYR A 294 -11.17 5.34 8.69
C TYR A 294 -10.33 4.49 9.65
N GLY A 295 -9.64 5.12 10.60
CA GLY A 295 -8.68 4.47 11.51
C GLY A 295 -7.23 4.56 11.04
N GLU A 296 -6.33 4.16 11.93
CA GLU A 296 -4.89 4.32 11.78
C GLU A 296 -4.32 3.40 10.68
N LYS A 297 -4.87 2.18 10.50
CA LYS A 297 -4.42 1.23 9.46
C LYS A 297 -4.60 1.76 8.03
N ILE A 298 -5.69 2.49 7.74
CA ILE A 298 -5.89 3.15 6.43
C ILE A 298 -5.10 4.46 6.38
N GLY A 299 -5.01 5.18 7.50
CA GLY A 299 -4.18 6.38 7.61
C GLY A 299 -2.72 6.13 7.22
N ILE A 300 -2.09 5.09 7.80
CA ILE A 300 -0.67 4.80 7.57
C ILE A 300 -0.39 4.40 6.11
N TYR A 301 -1.34 3.73 5.44
CA TYR A 301 -1.25 3.41 4.01
C TYR A 301 -1.12 4.67 3.16
N PHE A 302 -2.01 5.65 3.35
CA PHE A 302 -1.95 6.90 2.58
C PHE A 302 -0.74 7.76 2.94
N VAL A 303 -0.26 7.69 4.19
CA VAL A 303 0.99 8.35 4.56
C VAL A 303 2.18 7.68 3.87
N PHE A 304 2.24 6.36 3.84
CA PHE A 304 3.28 5.60 3.13
C PHE A 304 3.26 5.89 1.64
N LEU A 305 2.09 5.79 1.00
CA LEU A 305 1.93 6.05 -0.43
C LEU A 305 2.30 7.51 -0.78
N GLY A 306 1.88 8.48 0.05
CA GLY A 306 2.27 9.88 -0.11
C GLY A 306 3.78 10.10 0.02
N PHE A 307 4.39 9.54 1.06
CA PHE A 307 5.83 9.62 1.29
C PHE A 307 6.64 8.97 0.15
N TYR A 308 6.18 7.83 -0.35
CA TYR A 308 6.78 7.16 -1.51
C TYR A 308 6.71 8.04 -2.77
N THR A 309 5.56 8.67 -3.04
CA THR A 309 5.41 9.63 -4.15
C THR A 309 6.32 10.85 -4.00
N GLU A 310 6.45 11.40 -2.79
CA GLU A 310 7.35 12.52 -2.51
C GLU A 310 8.83 12.16 -2.77
N MET A 311 9.27 10.98 -2.33
CA MET A 311 10.64 10.52 -2.57
C MET A 311 10.89 10.16 -4.04
N LEU A 312 9.90 9.59 -4.74
CA LEU A 312 9.98 9.31 -6.18
C LEU A 312 10.15 10.57 -7.02
N PHE A 313 9.60 11.70 -6.58
CA PHE A 313 9.78 12.98 -7.28
C PHE A 313 11.26 13.34 -7.47
N PHE A 314 12.09 13.18 -6.44
CA PHE A 314 13.53 13.42 -6.53
C PHE A 314 14.22 12.43 -7.48
N ALA A 315 13.86 11.15 -7.41
CA ALA A 315 14.41 10.12 -8.30
C ALA A 315 14.01 10.36 -9.77
N ALA A 316 12.77 10.80 -10.01
CA ALA A 316 12.25 11.09 -11.35
C ALA A 316 12.97 12.29 -11.99
N ILE A 317 13.32 13.33 -11.22
CA ILE A 317 14.11 14.46 -11.73
C ILE A 317 15.49 14.00 -12.21
N VAL A 318 16.20 13.24 -11.38
CA VAL A 318 17.54 12.75 -11.73
C VAL A 318 17.47 11.77 -12.91
N GLY A 319 16.49 10.86 -12.90
CA GLY A 319 16.27 9.92 -14.01
C GLY A 319 15.94 10.61 -15.33
N LEU A 320 15.10 11.66 -15.30
CA LEU A 320 14.80 12.48 -16.47
C LEU A 320 16.05 13.24 -16.97
N ALA A 321 16.89 13.75 -16.08
CA ALA A 321 18.14 14.40 -16.46
C ALA A 321 19.10 13.43 -17.16
N CYS A 322 19.26 12.21 -16.64
CA CYS A 322 20.07 11.16 -17.28
C CYS A 322 19.49 10.75 -18.64
N PHE A 323 18.16 10.68 -18.77
CA PHE A 323 17.50 10.39 -20.04
C PHE A 323 17.72 11.52 -21.08
N ILE A 324 17.58 12.78 -20.67
CA ILE A 324 17.87 13.94 -21.54
C ILE A 324 19.33 13.93 -21.98
N TYR A 325 20.28 13.63 -21.08
CA TYR A 325 21.68 13.46 -21.43
C TYR A 325 21.86 12.38 -22.51
N GLY A 326 21.22 11.22 -22.35
CA GLY A 326 21.22 10.14 -23.35
C GLY A 326 20.65 10.58 -24.70
N LEU A 327 19.57 11.37 -24.71
CA LEU A 327 18.98 11.91 -25.94
C LEU A 327 19.94 12.87 -26.66
N LEU A 328 20.56 13.79 -25.92
CA LEU A 328 21.49 14.77 -26.49
C LEU A 328 22.75 14.10 -27.03
N SER A 329 23.27 13.07 -26.34
CA SER A 329 24.48 12.34 -26.73
C SER A 329 24.24 11.25 -27.80
N MET A 330 23.01 11.02 -28.25
CA MET A 330 22.65 9.90 -29.13
C MET A 330 23.33 9.96 -30.51
N HIS A 331 23.59 11.17 -31.03
CA HIS A 331 24.18 11.35 -32.36
C HIS A 331 25.72 11.31 -32.37
N ASP A 332 26.36 11.65 -31.26
CA ASP A 332 27.81 11.88 -31.18
C ASP A 332 28.61 10.64 -30.75
N ASN A 333 27.96 9.49 -30.53
CA ASN A 333 28.62 8.27 -30.08
C ASN A 333 29.40 7.57 -31.22
N SER A 334 30.69 7.29 -30.97
CA SER A 334 31.58 6.62 -31.93
C SER A 334 31.13 5.19 -32.29
N SER A 335 30.58 4.43 -31.34
CA SER A 335 30.20 3.03 -31.61
C SER A 335 28.95 2.91 -32.50
N SER A 336 27.94 3.76 -32.27
CA SER A 336 26.73 3.76 -33.11
C SER A 336 27.00 4.36 -34.48
N THR A 337 27.87 5.37 -34.59
CA THR A 337 28.29 5.93 -35.88
C THR A 337 29.06 4.91 -36.73
N GLU A 338 29.94 4.09 -36.14
CA GLU A 338 30.62 2.98 -36.84
C GLU A 338 29.64 1.91 -37.38
N ILE A 339 28.61 1.57 -36.60
CA ILE A 339 27.58 0.60 -37.03
C ILE A 339 26.75 1.16 -38.19
N CYS A 340 26.44 2.46 -38.16
CA CYS A 340 25.63 3.13 -39.17
C CYS A 340 26.41 3.50 -40.44
N ASP A 341 27.75 3.50 -40.39
CA ASP A 341 28.60 3.84 -41.53
C ASP A 341 28.50 2.73 -42.61
N PRO A 342 28.09 3.05 -43.85
CA PRO A 342 28.01 2.06 -44.93
C PRO A 342 29.37 1.46 -45.30
N GLU A 343 30.47 2.18 -45.11
CA GLU A 343 31.82 1.69 -45.45
C GLU A 343 32.36 0.72 -44.39
N ILE A 344 31.94 0.86 -43.14
CA ILE A 344 32.39 0.02 -42.03
C ILE A 344 31.31 -1.04 -41.71
N GLY A 345 30.19 -0.61 -41.13
CA GLY A 345 29.09 -1.50 -40.75
C GLY A 345 28.37 -2.13 -41.94
N GLY A 346 28.40 -1.50 -43.12
CA GLY A 346 27.80 -2.06 -44.34
C GLY A 346 28.62 -3.19 -44.98
N GLN A 347 29.93 -3.27 -44.69
CA GLN A 347 30.83 -4.34 -45.16
C GLN A 347 30.86 -5.54 -44.20
N ILE A 348 30.49 -5.35 -42.93
CA ILE A 348 30.47 -6.43 -41.93
C ILE A 348 29.23 -7.31 -42.11
N ILE A 349 29.47 -8.58 -42.44
CA ILE A 349 28.44 -9.62 -42.57
C ILE A 349 28.39 -10.44 -41.30
N MET A 350 27.20 -10.58 -40.74
CA MET A 350 26.92 -11.29 -39.50
C MET A 350 26.40 -12.71 -39.77
N CYS A 351 26.73 -13.63 -38.87
CA CYS A 351 26.25 -15.02 -38.94
C CYS A 351 24.72 -15.08 -38.67
N PRO A 352 24.03 -16.11 -39.19
CA PRO A 352 22.58 -16.26 -39.07
C PRO A 352 22.13 -16.53 -37.62
N LEU A 353 21.00 -15.92 -37.25
CA LEU A 353 20.43 -15.98 -35.89
C LEU A 353 19.64 -17.26 -35.61
N CYS A 354 19.24 -17.99 -36.65
CA CYS A 354 18.64 -19.31 -36.54
C CYS A 354 19.34 -20.30 -37.48
N ASP A 355 18.89 -21.55 -37.47
CA ASP A 355 19.53 -22.62 -38.22
C ASP A 355 19.16 -22.54 -39.71
N VAL A 356 18.50 -23.53 -40.29
CA VAL A 356 18.31 -23.69 -41.74
C VAL A 356 17.57 -22.53 -42.44
N MET A 357 16.71 -21.81 -41.72
CA MET A 357 15.75 -20.83 -42.27
C MET A 357 16.21 -19.36 -42.17
N CYS A 358 17.38 -19.07 -41.59
CA CYS A 358 17.86 -17.69 -41.44
C CYS A 358 19.02 -17.38 -42.37
N ASP A 359 18.91 -16.24 -43.04
CA ASP A 359 19.95 -15.70 -43.89
C ASP A 359 21.01 -14.89 -43.12
N TYR A 360 22.18 -14.73 -43.76
CA TYR A 360 23.19 -13.77 -43.34
C TYR A 360 22.66 -12.34 -43.45
N TRP A 361 23.02 -11.50 -42.49
CA TRP A 361 22.55 -10.12 -42.42
C TRP A 361 23.71 -9.14 -42.25
N ARG A 362 23.53 -7.89 -42.70
CA ARG A 362 24.55 -6.83 -42.61
C ARG A 362 24.39 -6.04 -41.33
N LEU A 363 25.49 -5.63 -40.69
CA LEU A 363 25.44 -4.93 -39.40
C LEU A 363 24.71 -3.58 -39.48
N ASN A 364 24.82 -2.84 -40.59
CA ASN A 364 24.15 -1.55 -40.79
C ASN A 364 22.61 -1.60 -40.66
N SER A 365 21.97 -2.75 -40.87
CA SER A 365 20.51 -2.87 -40.66
C SER A 365 20.09 -2.59 -39.21
N THR A 366 21.03 -2.65 -38.26
CA THR A 366 20.80 -2.46 -36.82
C THR A 366 21.15 -1.05 -36.33
N CYS A 367 21.45 -0.13 -37.24
CA CYS A 367 21.82 1.26 -36.93
C CYS A 367 20.83 1.96 -35.99
N LEU A 368 19.52 1.87 -36.27
CA LEU A 368 18.49 2.50 -35.42
C LEU A 368 18.43 1.87 -34.02
N ALA A 369 18.51 0.53 -33.94
CA ALA A 369 18.51 -0.19 -32.68
C ALA A 369 19.75 0.14 -31.83
N SER A 370 20.92 0.29 -32.45
CA SER A 370 22.16 0.71 -31.78
C SER A 370 22.09 2.15 -31.24
N LYS A 371 21.56 3.10 -32.04
CA LYS A 371 21.31 4.48 -31.59
C LYS A 371 20.35 4.53 -30.41
N PHE A 372 19.26 3.76 -30.48
CA PHE A 372 18.28 3.67 -29.41
C PHE A 372 18.85 2.96 -28.16
N SER A 373 19.74 1.98 -28.33
CA SER A 373 20.42 1.33 -27.21
C SER A 373 21.31 2.32 -26.43
N HIS A 374 22.03 3.20 -27.14
CA HIS A 374 22.87 4.22 -26.51
C HIS A 374 22.08 5.23 -25.66
N LEU A 375 20.78 5.44 -25.95
CA LEU A 375 19.91 6.28 -25.13
C LEU A 375 19.85 5.79 -23.68
N PHE A 376 19.85 4.47 -23.49
CA PHE A 376 19.76 3.83 -22.17
C PHE A 376 21.11 3.29 -21.67
N ASP A 377 22.03 2.93 -22.57
CA ASP A 377 23.35 2.40 -22.23
C ASP A 377 24.46 3.46 -22.39
N ASN A 378 24.41 4.48 -21.54
CA ASN A 378 25.37 5.57 -21.50
C ASN A 378 26.07 5.65 -20.12
N GLU A 379 27.06 6.54 -20.01
CA GLU A 379 27.84 6.71 -18.77
C GLU A 379 26.97 7.19 -17.59
N SER A 380 25.92 7.98 -17.86
CA SER A 380 24.99 8.45 -16.83
C SER A 380 24.17 7.34 -16.18
N THR A 381 24.01 6.19 -16.85
CA THR A 381 23.31 5.03 -16.33
C THR A 381 24.02 4.41 -15.12
N VAL A 382 25.35 4.38 -15.14
CA VAL A 382 26.15 3.89 -13.99
C VAL A 382 26.00 4.84 -12.80
N PHE A 383 26.10 6.15 -13.06
CA PHE A 383 25.85 7.17 -12.05
C PHE A 383 24.44 7.04 -11.46
N PHE A 384 23.44 6.85 -12.32
CA PHE A 384 22.06 6.73 -11.89
C PHE A 384 21.81 5.47 -11.05
N ALA A 385 22.43 4.34 -11.40
CA ALA A 385 22.34 3.12 -10.62
C ALA A 385 22.92 3.27 -9.20
N ILE A 386 24.06 3.96 -9.06
CA ILE A 386 24.65 4.28 -7.75
C ILE A 386 23.76 5.25 -6.97
N PHE A 387 23.28 6.31 -7.62
CA PHE A 387 22.35 7.27 -7.04
C PHE A 387 21.08 6.56 -6.53
N MET A 388 20.51 5.63 -7.30
CA MET A 388 19.33 4.89 -6.90
C MET A 388 19.60 3.93 -5.74
N GLY A 389 20.78 3.31 -5.67
CA GLY A 389 21.20 2.55 -4.49
C GLY A 389 21.19 3.41 -3.22
N ILE A 390 21.73 4.63 -3.31
CA ILE A 390 21.71 5.61 -2.20
C ILE A 390 20.28 6.09 -1.91
N TRP A 391 19.50 6.43 -2.93
CA TRP A 391 18.13 6.91 -2.80
C TRP A 391 17.25 5.88 -2.07
N VAL A 392 17.38 4.59 -2.39
CA VAL A 392 16.63 3.53 -1.69
C VAL A 392 16.96 3.50 -0.19
N THR A 393 18.23 3.68 0.16
CA THR A 393 18.63 3.72 1.58
C THR A 393 18.06 4.93 2.29
N LEU A 394 18.12 6.12 1.67
CA LEU A 394 17.51 7.33 2.20
C LEU A 394 15.99 7.19 2.35
N PHE A 395 15.32 6.60 1.36
CA PHE A 395 13.89 6.32 1.40
C PHE A 395 13.51 5.47 2.63
N LEU A 396 14.22 4.37 2.87
CA LEU A 396 13.92 3.49 4.01
C LEU A 396 14.22 4.16 5.36
N GLU A 397 15.35 4.84 5.51
CA GLU A 397 15.70 5.50 6.77
C GLU A 397 14.78 6.69 7.08
N PHE A 398 14.43 7.49 6.09
CA PHE A 398 13.45 8.58 6.26
C PHE A 398 12.02 8.05 6.47
N TRP A 399 11.67 6.89 5.90
CA TRP A 399 10.40 6.24 6.22
C TRP A 399 10.33 5.85 7.69
N LYS A 400 11.38 5.23 8.25
CA LYS A 400 11.43 4.90 9.69
C LYS A 400 11.25 6.14 10.56
N GLN A 401 11.95 7.23 10.25
CA GLN A 401 11.79 8.49 10.98
C GLN A 401 10.36 9.04 10.90
N ARG A 402 9.76 8.97 9.70
CA ARG A 402 8.38 9.41 9.47
C ARG A 402 7.41 8.53 10.26
N GLN A 403 7.61 7.22 10.26
CA GLN A 403 6.82 6.27 11.02
C GLN A 403 6.92 6.53 12.52
N ALA A 404 8.12 6.71 13.08
CA ALA A 404 8.32 7.01 14.50
C ALA A 404 7.61 8.31 14.92
N ARG A 405 7.57 9.33 14.05
CA ARG A 405 6.80 10.55 14.31
C ARG A 405 5.29 10.29 14.32
N LEU A 406 4.78 9.47 13.40
CA LEU A 406 3.36 9.11 13.36
C LEU A 406 2.96 8.24 14.57
N GLU A 407 3.83 7.32 14.99
CA GLU A 407 3.62 6.50 16.17
C GLU A 407 3.40 7.36 17.42
N TYR A 408 4.13 8.48 17.53
CA TYR A 408 3.87 9.51 18.55
C TYR A 408 2.59 10.30 18.28
N GLU A 409 2.44 10.93 17.10
CA GLU A 409 1.30 11.81 16.78
C GLU A 409 -0.06 11.10 16.83
N TRP A 410 -0.09 9.78 16.67
CA TRP A 410 -1.29 8.95 16.70
C TRP A 410 -1.43 8.08 17.96
N ASP A 411 -0.62 8.35 18.99
CA ASP A 411 -0.67 7.68 20.30
C ASP A 411 -0.44 6.14 20.24
N LEU A 412 0.35 5.65 19.28
CA LEU A 412 0.57 4.22 19.00
C LEU A 412 1.84 3.65 19.67
N VAL A 413 2.54 4.43 20.49
CA VAL A 413 3.82 4.02 21.13
C VAL A 413 3.69 2.77 22.01
N ASP A 414 2.55 2.56 22.68
CA ASP A 414 2.33 1.42 23.61
C ASP A 414 1.54 0.26 22.93
N PHE A 415 1.47 0.26 21.60
CA PHE A 415 0.61 -0.64 20.84
C PHE A 415 0.97 -2.13 20.99
N GLU A 416 2.26 -2.48 21.14
CA GLU A 416 2.70 -3.87 21.30
C GLU A 416 2.22 -4.51 22.61
N GLU A 417 2.20 -3.72 23.70
CA GLU A 417 1.71 -4.15 25.01
C GLU A 417 0.17 -4.31 25.00
N GLU A 418 -0.55 -3.43 24.31
CA GLU A 418 -2.00 -3.51 24.11
C GLU A 418 -2.42 -4.72 23.26
N GLN A 419 -1.68 -5.04 22.18
CA GLN A 419 -2.03 -6.16 21.30
C GLN A 419 -1.75 -7.53 21.92
N GLN A 420 -0.66 -7.69 22.69
CA GLN A 420 -0.36 -8.95 23.36
C GLN A 420 -1.44 -9.37 24.36
N GLN A 421 -2.23 -8.43 24.87
CA GLN A 421 -3.28 -8.69 25.85
C GLN A 421 -4.67 -8.99 25.25
N LEU A 422 -4.98 -8.58 24.00
CA LEU A 422 -6.39 -8.38 23.61
C LEU A 422 -6.90 -9.02 22.29
N GLN A 423 -6.08 -9.65 21.46
CA GLN A 423 -6.55 -10.12 20.13
C GLN A 423 -6.10 -11.55 19.73
N LEU A 424 -6.52 -12.54 20.52
CA LEU A 424 -6.58 -13.92 20.03
C LEU A 424 -7.68 -14.05 18.97
N ARG A 425 -7.39 -14.74 17.86
CA ARG A 425 -8.38 -14.97 16.81
C ARG A 425 -9.46 -15.94 17.31
N PRO A 426 -10.76 -15.66 17.14
CA PRO A 426 -11.85 -16.56 17.57
C PRO A 426 -11.73 -18.00 17.05
N GLU A 427 -11.21 -18.16 15.83
CA GLU A 427 -10.96 -19.47 15.23
C GLU A 427 -9.87 -20.25 15.97
N PHE A 428 -8.82 -19.58 16.44
CA PHE A 428 -7.72 -20.19 17.17
C PHE A 428 -8.22 -20.77 18.50
N GLU A 429 -8.98 -19.98 19.26
CA GLU A 429 -9.53 -20.42 20.56
C GLU A 429 -10.50 -21.61 20.41
N ALA A 430 -11.26 -21.66 19.33
CA ALA A 430 -12.22 -22.74 19.09
C ALA A 430 -11.55 -24.06 18.67
N MET A 431 -10.43 -23.98 17.95
CA MET A 431 -9.67 -25.15 17.51
C MET A 431 -8.76 -25.71 18.61
N CYS A 432 -8.31 -24.87 19.55
CA CYS A 432 -7.44 -25.29 20.64
C CYS A 432 -8.16 -26.16 21.67
N THR A 433 -7.58 -27.32 21.99
CA THR A 433 -8.02 -28.22 23.08
C THR A 433 -7.26 -27.96 24.38
N HIS A 434 -5.98 -27.57 24.29
CA HIS A 434 -5.10 -27.37 25.43
C HIS A 434 -5.10 -25.90 25.88
N ARG A 435 -4.97 -25.69 27.20
CA ARG A 435 -4.80 -24.36 27.82
C ARG A 435 -3.53 -24.34 28.65
N LYS A 436 -2.82 -23.21 28.63
CA LYS A 436 -1.60 -22.97 29.41
C LYS A 436 -1.75 -21.65 30.16
N ILE A 437 -1.29 -21.61 31.41
CA ILE A 437 -1.22 -20.35 32.15
C ILE A 437 -0.18 -19.43 31.49
N ASN A 438 -0.58 -18.23 31.12
CA ASN A 438 0.35 -17.24 30.60
C ASN A 438 1.22 -16.72 31.75
N ALA A 439 2.53 -16.64 31.52
CA ALA A 439 3.49 -16.19 32.53
C ALA A 439 3.26 -14.74 32.96
N VAL A 440 2.78 -13.90 32.03
CA VAL A 440 2.56 -12.45 32.18
C VAL A 440 1.17 -12.16 32.73
N THR A 441 0.10 -12.53 32.02
CA THR A 441 -1.28 -12.22 32.45
C THR A 441 -1.75 -13.08 33.62
N LYS A 442 -1.08 -14.20 33.91
CA LYS A 442 -1.52 -15.23 34.87
C LYS A 442 -2.90 -15.85 34.55
N GLU A 443 -3.42 -15.60 33.35
CA GLU A 443 -4.68 -16.15 32.89
C GLU A 443 -4.47 -17.46 32.12
N MET A 444 -5.49 -18.31 32.12
CA MET A 444 -5.49 -19.58 31.39
C MET A 444 -5.84 -19.35 29.93
N GLU A 445 -4.83 -19.30 29.07
CA GLU A 445 -4.99 -19.04 27.63
C GLU A 445 -4.96 -20.33 26.80
N PRO A 446 -5.67 -20.38 25.66
CA PRO A 446 -5.54 -21.46 24.69
C PRO A 446 -4.10 -21.53 24.14
N TYR A 447 -3.53 -22.74 24.08
CA TYR A 447 -2.16 -22.96 23.63
C TYR A 447 -2.08 -24.16 22.69
N LEU A 448 -1.39 -23.99 21.56
CA LEU A 448 -1.10 -25.05 20.59
C LEU A 448 0.40 -25.36 20.60
N PRO A 449 0.83 -26.60 20.87
CA PRO A 449 2.25 -26.94 20.92
C PRO A 449 2.90 -26.82 19.53
N LEU A 450 4.15 -26.35 19.50
CA LEU A 450 4.89 -26.16 18.25
C LEU A 450 5.02 -27.47 17.45
N CYS A 451 5.21 -28.61 18.13
CA CYS A 451 5.34 -29.91 17.46
C CYS A 451 4.13 -30.29 16.60
N SER A 452 2.91 -29.85 16.95
CA SER A 452 1.72 -30.09 16.12
C SER A 452 1.60 -29.11 14.94
N ARG A 453 2.33 -27.99 14.98
CA ARG A 453 2.34 -26.97 13.91
C ARG A 453 3.39 -27.24 12.83
N ILE A 454 4.50 -27.88 13.18
CA ILE A 454 5.62 -28.16 12.25
C ILE A 454 5.17 -28.84 10.94
N PRO A 455 4.31 -29.87 10.94
CA PRO A 455 3.86 -30.50 9.70
C PRO A 455 3.11 -29.53 8.78
N TRP A 456 2.33 -28.62 9.34
CA TRP A 456 1.60 -27.60 8.58
C TRP A 456 2.53 -26.56 7.97
N TYR A 457 3.56 -26.13 8.70
CA TYR A 457 4.58 -25.25 8.15
C TYR A 457 5.37 -25.91 7.02
N PHE A 458 5.72 -27.20 7.16
CA PHE A 458 6.38 -27.95 6.10
C PHE A 458 5.48 -28.07 4.86
N LEU A 459 4.22 -28.47 5.04
CA LEU A 459 3.25 -28.55 3.95
C LEU A 459 3.07 -27.19 3.26
N SER A 460 3.00 -26.12 4.05
CA SER A 460 2.90 -24.77 3.50
C SER A 460 4.14 -24.41 2.69
N GLY A 461 5.34 -24.60 3.24
CA GLY A 461 6.61 -24.30 2.57
C GLY A 461 6.75 -25.09 1.27
N ALA A 462 6.50 -26.40 1.31
CA ALA A 462 6.51 -27.28 0.14
C ALA A 462 5.53 -26.78 -0.94
N THR A 463 4.31 -26.39 -0.54
CA THR A 463 3.31 -25.89 -1.49
C THR A 463 3.77 -24.58 -2.14
N VAL A 464 4.28 -23.62 -1.36
CA VAL A 464 4.81 -22.37 -1.94
C VAL A 464 5.92 -22.67 -2.95
N THR A 465 6.92 -23.48 -2.58
CA THR A 465 8.03 -23.83 -3.47
C THR A 465 7.59 -24.54 -4.75
N LEU A 466 6.58 -25.42 -4.68
CA LEU A 466 6.02 -26.08 -5.86
C LEU A 466 5.40 -25.05 -6.81
N TRP A 467 4.59 -24.12 -6.30
CA TRP A 467 4.01 -23.06 -7.12
C TRP A 467 5.06 -22.12 -7.72
N MET A 468 6.15 -21.83 -7.00
CA MET A 468 7.29 -21.08 -7.55
C MET A 468 7.92 -21.83 -8.73
N SER A 469 8.12 -23.14 -8.60
CA SER A 469 8.69 -23.96 -9.68
C SER A 469 7.76 -24.04 -10.89
N LEU A 470 6.44 -24.07 -10.67
CA LEU A 470 5.44 -24.07 -11.74
C LEU A 470 5.51 -22.77 -12.55
N VAL A 471 5.66 -21.62 -11.90
CA VAL A 471 5.86 -20.32 -12.57
C VAL A 471 7.09 -20.35 -13.48
N ILE A 472 8.21 -20.87 -12.99
CA ILE A 472 9.45 -20.99 -13.77
C ILE A 472 9.24 -21.93 -14.97
N ALA A 473 8.53 -23.05 -14.78
CA ALA A 473 8.21 -23.97 -15.87
C ALA A 473 7.31 -23.30 -16.95
N CYS A 474 6.30 -22.54 -16.54
CA CYS A 474 5.47 -21.75 -17.45
C CYS A 474 6.28 -20.71 -18.22
N MET A 475 7.24 -20.03 -17.57
CA MET A 475 8.15 -19.10 -18.24
C MET A 475 8.98 -19.81 -19.32
N VAL A 476 9.55 -20.98 -19.01
CA VAL A 476 10.28 -21.79 -19.99
C VAL A 476 9.37 -22.19 -21.16
N ALA A 477 8.11 -22.55 -20.90
CA ALA A 477 7.15 -22.85 -21.96
C ALA A 477 6.88 -21.63 -22.88
N VAL A 478 6.78 -20.43 -22.32
CA VAL A 478 6.64 -19.19 -23.12
C VAL A 478 7.88 -18.94 -23.98
N ILE A 479 9.09 -19.22 -23.48
CA ILE A 479 10.33 -19.09 -24.25
C ILE A 479 10.33 -20.07 -25.43
N VAL A 480 9.97 -21.34 -25.20
CA VAL A 480 9.84 -22.33 -26.28
C VAL A 480 8.80 -21.89 -27.32
N TYR A 481 7.69 -21.30 -26.88
CA TYR A 481 6.71 -20.70 -27.79
C TYR A 481 7.34 -19.58 -28.65
N ARG A 482 8.10 -18.64 -28.05
CA ARG A 482 8.75 -17.56 -28.82
C ARG A 482 9.70 -18.11 -29.89
N LEU A 483 10.51 -19.12 -29.55
CA LEU A 483 11.43 -19.79 -30.47
C LEU A 483 10.71 -20.42 -31.67
N SER A 484 9.62 -21.14 -31.41
CA SER A 484 8.82 -21.79 -32.47
C SER A 484 8.09 -20.77 -33.36
N VAL A 485 7.54 -19.69 -32.80
CA VAL A 485 6.90 -18.63 -33.58
C VAL A 485 7.93 -17.86 -34.40
N PHE A 486 9.13 -17.62 -33.88
CA PHE A 486 10.21 -16.99 -34.63
C PHE A 486 10.57 -17.80 -35.87
N ALA A 487 10.76 -19.12 -35.72
CA ALA A 487 11.09 -20.00 -36.83
C ALA A 487 9.98 -20.05 -37.90
N THR A 488 8.72 -20.16 -37.49
CA THR A 488 7.58 -20.18 -38.42
C THR A 488 7.38 -18.83 -39.10
N PHE A 489 7.45 -17.72 -38.38
CA PHE A 489 7.27 -16.38 -38.97
C PHE A 489 8.40 -16.02 -39.94
N ALA A 490 9.64 -16.44 -39.65
CA ALA A 490 10.76 -16.32 -40.59
C ALA A 490 10.46 -17.07 -41.90
N SER A 491 9.94 -18.29 -41.82
CA SER A 491 9.59 -19.09 -43.01
C SER A 491 8.44 -18.51 -43.83
N PHE A 492 7.38 -18.00 -43.17
CA PHE A 492 6.21 -17.43 -43.85
C PHE A 492 6.52 -16.11 -44.57
N MET A 493 7.41 -15.29 -44.01
CA MET A 493 7.82 -14.03 -44.65
C MET A 493 8.66 -14.21 -45.91
N GLU A 494 9.24 -15.39 -46.10
CA GLU A 494 10.03 -15.73 -47.27
C GLU A 494 9.15 -16.25 -48.42
N SER A 495 8.00 -16.87 -48.13
CA SER A 495 7.13 -17.50 -49.13
C SER A 495 6.15 -16.57 -49.86
N GLU A 496 5.74 -15.42 -49.28
CA GLU A 496 4.78 -14.50 -49.89
C GLU A 496 5.37 -13.13 -50.28
N ALA A 497 5.60 -12.93 -51.58
CA ALA A 497 6.12 -11.68 -52.15
C ALA A 497 5.17 -10.47 -52.03
N SER A 498 3.91 -10.68 -51.64
CA SER A 498 2.85 -9.66 -51.52
C SER A 498 2.93 -8.80 -50.25
N LEU A 499 3.73 -9.20 -49.25
CA LEU A 499 3.75 -8.57 -47.93
C LEU A 499 4.94 -7.59 -47.72
N LYS A 500 5.53 -7.06 -48.79
CA LYS A 500 6.67 -6.10 -48.72
C LYS A 500 6.36 -4.85 -47.89
N HIS A 501 5.12 -4.37 -47.90
CA HIS A 501 4.74 -3.15 -47.17
C HIS A 501 4.61 -3.36 -45.65
N VAL A 502 4.36 -4.60 -45.21
CA VAL A 502 4.26 -4.97 -43.78
C VAL A 502 5.64 -5.34 -43.21
N ARG A 503 6.57 -5.83 -44.05
CA ARG A 503 7.98 -6.13 -43.70
C ARG A 503 8.76 -4.92 -43.15
N SER A 504 8.35 -3.70 -43.50
CA SER A 504 8.95 -2.46 -42.97
C SER A 504 8.43 -2.07 -41.58
N PHE A 505 7.25 -2.54 -41.17
CA PHE A 505 6.59 -2.10 -39.93
C PHE A 505 6.61 -3.19 -38.84
N LEU A 506 6.59 -4.47 -39.21
CA LEU A 506 6.60 -5.62 -38.30
C LEU A 506 7.76 -6.53 -38.66
N THR A 507 8.90 -6.38 -37.96
CA THR A 507 9.98 -7.36 -38.05
C THR A 507 9.56 -8.65 -37.31
N PRO A 508 10.02 -9.83 -37.75
CA PRO A 508 9.79 -11.10 -37.04
C PRO A 508 10.12 -11.05 -35.55
N GLN A 509 11.14 -10.26 -35.19
CA GLN A 509 11.63 -10.09 -33.83
C GLN A 509 10.71 -9.21 -32.97
N ILE A 510 10.20 -8.10 -33.52
CA ILE A 510 9.24 -7.24 -32.78
C ILE A 510 7.92 -7.98 -32.59
N THR A 511 7.43 -8.68 -33.61
CA THR A 511 6.19 -9.46 -33.55
C THR A 511 6.27 -10.57 -32.49
N THR A 512 7.34 -11.37 -32.50
CA THR A 512 7.55 -12.45 -31.51
C THR A 512 7.79 -11.93 -30.09
N SER A 513 8.41 -10.76 -29.96
CA SER A 513 8.56 -10.09 -28.66
C SER A 513 7.23 -9.60 -28.10
N LEU A 514 6.39 -9.00 -28.94
CA LEU A 514 5.09 -8.49 -28.54
C LEU A 514 4.12 -9.62 -28.19
N THR A 515 4.00 -10.63 -29.05
CA THR A 515 3.11 -11.78 -28.80
C THR A 515 3.56 -12.61 -27.59
N GLY A 516 4.87 -12.84 -27.44
CA GLY A 516 5.45 -13.52 -26.28
C GLY A 516 5.18 -12.77 -24.98
N SER A 517 5.34 -11.45 -24.97
CA SER A 517 5.06 -10.60 -23.79
C SER A 517 3.59 -10.63 -23.40
N CYS A 518 2.67 -10.54 -24.38
CA CYS A 518 1.22 -10.63 -24.13
C CYS A 518 0.80 -11.99 -23.56
N LEU A 519 1.33 -13.10 -24.11
CA LEU A 519 1.03 -14.43 -23.58
C LEU A 519 1.58 -14.62 -22.17
N ASN A 520 2.81 -14.16 -21.91
CA ASN A 520 3.39 -14.18 -20.57
C ASN A 520 2.48 -13.43 -19.57
N PHE A 521 1.99 -12.24 -19.96
CA PHE A 521 1.05 -11.47 -19.13
C PHE A 521 -0.26 -12.23 -18.84
N ILE A 522 -0.84 -12.90 -19.84
CA ILE A 522 -2.05 -13.72 -19.65
C ILE A 522 -1.79 -14.88 -18.67
N VAL A 523 -0.67 -15.57 -18.81
CA VAL A 523 -0.28 -16.67 -17.90
C VAL A 523 -0.12 -16.16 -16.47
N ILE A 524 0.54 -15.00 -16.28
CA ILE A 524 0.69 -14.35 -14.99
C ILE A 524 -0.68 -14.11 -14.33
N LEU A 525 -1.66 -13.59 -15.07
CA LEU A 525 -3.01 -13.33 -14.54
C LEU A 525 -3.73 -14.61 -14.10
N ILE A 526 -3.63 -15.68 -14.89
CA ILE A 526 -4.27 -16.97 -14.58
C ILE A 526 -3.66 -17.59 -13.32
N LEU A 527 -2.32 -17.64 -13.24
CA LEU A 527 -1.63 -18.21 -12.08
C LEU A 527 -1.91 -17.42 -10.79
N ASN A 528 -1.99 -16.08 -10.89
CA ASN A 528 -2.35 -15.21 -9.79
C ASN A 528 -3.73 -15.53 -9.20
N PHE A 529 -4.73 -15.71 -10.05
CA PHE A 529 -6.10 -16.02 -9.63
C PHE A 529 -6.20 -17.30 -8.79
N PHE A 530 -5.48 -18.35 -9.17
CA PHE A 530 -5.48 -19.61 -8.43
C PHE A 530 -4.68 -19.52 -7.13
N TYR A 531 -3.49 -18.91 -7.17
CA TYR A 531 -2.60 -18.86 -6.02
C TYR A 531 -3.17 -18.02 -4.86
N GLU A 532 -3.92 -16.96 -5.16
CA GLU A 532 -4.61 -16.16 -4.14
C GLU A 532 -5.54 -17.02 -3.26
N ARG A 533 -6.33 -17.90 -3.89
CA ARG A 533 -7.25 -18.80 -3.17
C ARG A 533 -6.48 -19.85 -2.35
N ILE A 534 -5.41 -20.38 -2.93
CA ILE A 534 -4.60 -21.43 -2.31
C ILE A 534 -3.83 -20.89 -1.12
N SER A 535 -3.19 -19.73 -1.25
CA SER A 535 -2.43 -19.09 -0.16
C SER A 535 -3.33 -18.74 1.04
N ALA A 536 -4.53 -18.22 0.81
CA ALA A 536 -5.50 -17.98 1.87
C ALA A 536 -5.96 -19.29 2.55
N TRP A 537 -6.18 -20.35 1.77
CA TRP A 537 -6.55 -21.66 2.31
C TRP A 537 -5.43 -22.29 3.16
N ILE A 538 -4.19 -22.29 2.66
CA ILE A 538 -3.01 -22.81 3.38
C ILE A 538 -2.77 -22.03 4.66
N THR A 539 -2.86 -20.69 4.62
CA THR A 539 -2.61 -19.87 5.82
C THR A 539 -3.67 -20.11 6.89
N LYS A 540 -4.92 -20.41 6.52
CA LYS A 540 -5.94 -20.87 7.48
C LYS A 540 -5.59 -22.23 8.10
N MET A 541 -4.96 -23.13 7.34
CA MET A 541 -4.48 -24.44 7.83
C MET A 541 -3.30 -24.32 8.81
N GLU A 542 -2.51 -23.25 8.77
CA GLU A 542 -1.41 -22.99 9.73
C GLU A 542 -1.88 -22.61 11.14
N ILE A 543 -3.19 -22.33 11.30
CA ILE A 543 -3.86 -21.91 12.53
C ILE A 543 -3.05 -20.84 13.30
N PRO A 544 -2.87 -19.64 12.72
CA PRO A 544 -2.15 -18.54 13.39
C PRO A 544 -2.89 -18.06 14.65
N ARG A 545 -2.13 -17.59 15.64
CA ARG A 545 -2.66 -17.19 16.95
C ARG A 545 -3.38 -15.85 16.90
N THR A 546 -2.78 -14.89 16.21
CA THR A 546 -3.27 -13.49 16.11
C THR A 546 -3.60 -13.12 14.67
N HIS A 547 -4.40 -12.07 14.48
CA HIS A 547 -4.67 -11.53 13.14
C HIS A 547 -3.40 -11.01 12.46
N GLN A 548 -2.47 -10.43 13.21
CA GLN A 548 -1.19 -9.95 12.68
C GLN A 548 -0.33 -11.11 12.17
N GLU A 549 -0.24 -12.24 12.89
CA GLU A 549 0.47 -13.43 12.41
C GLU A 549 -0.16 -13.99 11.13
N TYR A 550 -1.49 -14.03 11.06
CA TYR A 550 -2.22 -14.47 9.86
C TYR A 550 -1.89 -13.56 8.67
N GLU A 551 -2.04 -12.24 8.81
CA GLU A 551 -1.76 -11.28 7.75
C GLU A 551 -0.27 -11.33 7.34
N SER A 552 0.65 -11.44 8.30
CA SER A 552 2.10 -11.53 8.06
C SER A 552 2.48 -12.76 7.25
N SER A 553 1.96 -13.92 7.68
CA SER A 553 2.21 -15.21 7.03
C SER A 553 1.63 -15.25 5.61
N LEU A 554 0.40 -14.76 5.44
CA LEU A 554 -0.26 -14.64 4.13
C LEU A 554 0.52 -13.70 3.21
N THR A 555 0.94 -12.55 3.75
CA THR A 555 1.67 -11.52 3.01
C THR A 555 2.98 -12.03 2.45
N LEU A 556 3.80 -12.70 3.27
CA LEU A 556 5.06 -13.26 2.83
C LEU A 556 4.88 -14.29 1.69
N LYS A 557 3.90 -15.19 1.83
CA LYS A 557 3.62 -16.23 0.81
C LYS A 557 3.19 -15.61 -0.51
N MET A 558 2.22 -14.69 -0.45
CA MET A 558 1.71 -14.01 -1.64
C MET A 558 2.79 -13.16 -2.30
N PHE A 559 3.59 -12.42 -1.52
CA PHE A 559 4.70 -11.65 -2.05
C PHE A 559 5.74 -12.53 -2.76
N LEU A 560 6.20 -13.62 -2.13
CA LEU A 560 7.21 -14.52 -2.73
C LEU A 560 6.73 -15.07 -4.08
N PHE A 561 5.47 -15.49 -4.16
CA PHE A 561 4.85 -15.93 -5.40
C PHE A 561 4.79 -14.84 -6.47
N GLN A 562 4.27 -13.67 -6.11
CA GLN A 562 4.15 -12.54 -7.03
C GLN A 562 5.51 -12.03 -7.50
N PHE A 563 6.51 -12.04 -6.62
CA PHE A 563 7.89 -11.66 -6.93
C PHE A 563 8.43 -12.49 -8.10
N VAL A 564 8.39 -13.82 -8.02
CA VAL A 564 8.87 -14.64 -9.14
C VAL A 564 7.95 -14.55 -10.34
N ASN A 565 6.63 -14.49 -10.15
CA ASN A 565 5.69 -14.42 -11.27
C ASN A 565 5.90 -13.17 -12.13
N PHE A 566 6.12 -12.01 -11.51
CA PHE A 566 6.36 -10.75 -12.24
C PHE A 566 7.80 -10.59 -12.72
N TYR A 567 8.80 -10.90 -11.88
CA TYR A 567 10.20 -10.57 -12.19
C TYR A 567 10.97 -11.68 -12.92
N SER A 568 10.54 -12.94 -12.88
CA SER A 568 11.27 -14.06 -13.51
C SER A 568 11.57 -13.82 -15.00
N SER A 569 10.57 -13.36 -15.74
CA SER A 569 10.72 -13.05 -17.16
C SER A 569 11.74 -11.94 -17.44
N CYS A 570 11.82 -10.93 -16.57
CA CYS A 570 12.80 -9.84 -16.68
C CYS A 570 14.20 -10.31 -16.27
N PHE A 571 14.31 -11.12 -15.21
CA PHE A 571 15.57 -11.75 -14.81
C PHE A 571 16.14 -12.66 -15.90
N TYR A 572 15.29 -13.41 -16.60
CA TYR A 572 15.70 -14.22 -17.74
C TYR A 572 16.34 -13.37 -18.85
N VAL A 573 15.66 -12.30 -19.29
CA VAL A 573 16.18 -11.42 -20.34
C VAL A 573 17.44 -10.68 -19.90
N ALA A 574 17.53 -10.28 -18.63
CA ALA A 574 18.70 -9.58 -18.11
C ALA A 574 19.95 -10.49 -18.03
N PHE A 575 19.82 -11.70 -17.49
CA PHE A 575 20.97 -12.49 -17.04
C PHE A 575 21.23 -13.78 -17.83
N PHE A 576 20.20 -14.38 -18.44
CA PHE A 576 20.32 -15.69 -19.08
C PHE A 576 20.28 -15.62 -20.60
N LYS A 577 19.48 -14.71 -21.17
CA LYS A 577 19.34 -14.55 -22.62
C LYS A 577 20.66 -14.15 -23.29
N GLY A 578 21.03 -14.84 -24.37
CA GLY A 578 22.24 -14.55 -25.16
C GLY A 578 23.58 -14.86 -24.48
N LYS A 579 23.60 -15.41 -23.24
CA LYS A 579 24.87 -15.70 -22.52
C LYS A 579 25.38 -17.12 -22.73
N PHE A 580 24.47 -18.07 -22.93
CA PHE A 580 24.79 -19.50 -23.00
C PHE A 580 24.71 -20.08 -24.42
N VAL A 581 24.83 -19.28 -25.48
CA VAL A 581 24.54 -19.68 -26.87
C VAL A 581 25.63 -20.58 -27.48
N GLY A 582 26.89 -20.42 -27.07
CA GLY A 582 28.04 -21.10 -27.69
C GLY A 582 28.65 -20.28 -28.83
N TYR A 583 29.07 -20.94 -29.91
CA TYR A 583 29.61 -20.29 -31.11
C TYR A 583 29.08 -21.00 -32.36
N PRO A 584 29.20 -20.41 -33.57
CA PRO A 584 28.55 -20.94 -34.77
C PRO A 584 28.86 -22.40 -35.14
N GLY A 585 30.04 -22.92 -34.77
CA GLY A 585 30.39 -24.33 -34.99
C GLY A 585 29.81 -25.30 -33.95
N LYS A 586 29.35 -24.81 -32.79
CA LYS A 586 28.75 -25.62 -31.72
C LYS A 586 27.81 -24.76 -30.87
N TYR A 587 26.55 -24.66 -31.31
CA TYR A 587 25.49 -24.04 -30.52
C TYR A 587 25.05 -24.92 -29.35
N THR A 588 24.49 -24.29 -28.32
CA THR A 588 23.81 -24.98 -27.23
C THR A 588 22.33 -25.15 -27.54
N TYR A 589 21.83 -26.37 -27.33
CA TYR A 589 20.43 -26.71 -27.58
C TYR A 589 19.72 -27.02 -26.27
N LEU A 590 18.62 -26.30 -26.01
CA LEU A 590 17.71 -26.60 -24.92
C LEU A 590 16.93 -27.88 -25.26
N PHE A 591 16.97 -28.85 -24.33
CA PHE A 591 16.43 -30.21 -24.52
C PHE A 591 16.96 -30.92 -25.78
N ASN A 592 18.16 -30.56 -26.28
CA ASN A 592 18.75 -31.07 -27.52
C ASN A 592 17.92 -30.82 -28.80
N VAL A 593 16.90 -29.94 -28.76
CA VAL A 593 16.02 -29.68 -29.92
C VAL A 593 16.03 -28.21 -30.32
N TRP A 594 15.97 -27.28 -29.36
CA TRP A 594 15.77 -25.86 -29.65
C TRP A 594 17.06 -25.08 -29.39
N ARG A 595 17.58 -24.34 -30.37
CA ARG A 595 18.74 -23.46 -30.20
C ARG A 595 18.44 -22.36 -29.18
N SER A 596 19.37 -22.09 -28.27
CA SER A 596 19.23 -21.03 -27.26
C SER A 596 19.08 -19.64 -27.90
N GLU A 597 18.22 -18.79 -27.33
CA GLU A 597 17.98 -17.42 -27.86
C GLU A 597 19.22 -16.52 -27.76
N GLU A 598 19.52 -15.83 -28.87
CA GLU A 598 20.51 -14.76 -28.95
C GLU A 598 19.89 -13.40 -28.58
N CYS A 599 20.73 -12.47 -28.11
CA CYS A 599 20.31 -11.07 -27.94
C CYS A 599 20.18 -10.40 -29.32
N ASP A 600 19.31 -9.39 -29.39
CA ASP A 600 19.31 -8.46 -30.51
C ASP A 600 20.70 -7.80 -30.66
N PRO A 601 21.14 -7.47 -31.89
CA PRO A 601 22.38 -6.74 -32.12
C PRO A 601 22.50 -5.40 -31.37
N GLY A 602 21.36 -4.74 -31.10
CA GLY A 602 21.28 -3.57 -30.21
C GLY A 602 21.50 -3.87 -28.73
N GLY A 603 21.62 -5.14 -28.35
CA GLY A 603 21.79 -5.63 -26.98
C GLY A 603 20.47 -6.04 -26.32
N CYS A 604 20.55 -6.93 -25.33
CA CYS A 604 19.38 -7.38 -24.55
C CYS A 604 18.78 -6.28 -23.65
N LEU A 605 19.51 -5.17 -23.42
CA LEU A 605 19.04 -4.08 -22.56
C LEU A 605 17.78 -3.41 -23.11
N VAL A 606 17.70 -3.22 -24.44
CA VAL A 606 16.52 -2.60 -25.08
C VAL A 606 15.29 -3.50 -24.98
N GLU A 607 15.47 -4.82 -25.16
CA GLU A 607 14.39 -5.80 -24.99
C GLU A 607 13.90 -5.83 -23.53
N LEU A 608 14.83 -5.78 -22.58
CA LEU A 608 14.49 -5.70 -21.15
C LEU A 608 13.68 -4.42 -20.86
N THR A 609 14.13 -3.27 -21.37
CA THR A 609 13.45 -1.98 -21.17
C THR A 609 12.06 -1.96 -21.79
N THR A 610 11.89 -2.51 -22.99
CA THR A 610 10.56 -2.58 -23.63
C THR A 610 9.62 -3.52 -22.86
N GLN A 611 10.11 -4.69 -22.43
CA GLN A 611 9.35 -5.63 -21.63
C GLN A 611 8.94 -5.02 -20.28
N LEU A 612 9.86 -4.35 -19.58
CA LEU A 612 9.56 -3.66 -18.32
C LEU A 612 8.53 -2.55 -18.53
N THR A 613 8.67 -1.75 -19.58
CA THR A 613 7.72 -0.67 -19.90
C THR A 613 6.32 -1.23 -20.15
N ILE A 614 6.21 -2.32 -20.91
CA ILE A 614 4.94 -2.98 -21.21
C ILE A 614 4.32 -3.58 -19.94
N ILE A 615 5.10 -4.31 -19.13
CA ILE A 615 4.61 -4.95 -17.91
C ILE A 615 4.19 -3.89 -16.88
N MET A 616 5.05 -2.89 -16.63
CA MET A 616 4.79 -1.84 -15.66
C MET A 616 3.60 -0.98 -16.06
N THR A 617 3.58 -0.45 -17.29
CA THR A 617 2.48 0.41 -17.76
C THR A 617 1.20 -0.39 -17.96
N GLY A 618 1.31 -1.60 -18.52
CA GLY A 618 0.16 -2.46 -18.79
C GLY A 618 -0.52 -2.96 -17.51
N LYS A 619 0.26 -3.44 -16.54
CA LYS A 619 -0.27 -3.81 -15.21
C LYS A 619 -0.97 -2.63 -14.57
N GLN A 620 -0.33 -1.47 -14.58
CA GLN A 620 -0.83 -0.30 -13.89
C GLN A 620 -2.11 0.24 -14.50
N VAL A 621 -2.15 0.43 -15.82
CA VAL A 621 -3.35 0.90 -16.51
C VAL A 621 -4.50 -0.09 -16.31
N PHE A 622 -4.24 -1.40 -16.43
CA PHE A 622 -5.27 -2.41 -16.20
C PHE A 622 -5.72 -2.46 -14.73
N GLY A 623 -4.81 -2.30 -13.78
CA GLY A 623 -5.07 -2.20 -12.35
C GLY A 623 -6.01 -1.05 -12.04
N ASN A 624 -5.59 0.18 -12.37
CA ASN A 624 -6.38 1.39 -12.11
C ASN A 624 -7.76 1.33 -12.79
N ILE A 625 -7.84 0.81 -14.02
CA ILE A 625 -9.11 0.61 -14.74
C ILE A 625 -10.00 -0.40 -14.00
N LYS A 626 -9.46 -1.56 -13.64
CA LYS A 626 -10.20 -2.59 -12.89
C LYS A 626 -10.70 -2.01 -11.58
N GLU A 627 -9.87 -1.31 -10.84
CA GLU A 627 -10.20 -0.78 -9.52
C GLU A 627 -11.23 0.36 -9.55
N ALA A 628 -11.19 1.19 -10.59
CA ALA A 628 -12.18 2.24 -10.75
C ALA A 628 -13.52 1.70 -11.28
N ILE A 629 -13.48 0.84 -12.31
CA ILE A 629 -14.68 0.39 -13.04
C ILE A 629 -15.40 -0.74 -12.32
N TYR A 630 -14.68 -1.73 -11.76
CA TYR A 630 -15.28 -2.90 -11.13
C TYR A 630 -16.30 -2.55 -10.03
N PRO A 631 -15.95 -1.75 -8.99
CA PRO A 631 -16.91 -1.42 -7.95
C PRO A 631 -18.01 -0.48 -8.46
N LEU A 632 -17.72 0.40 -9.42
CA LEU A 632 -18.73 1.28 -10.03
C LEU A 632 -19.81 0.49 -10.77
N VAL A 633 -19.41 -0.50 -11.58
CA VAL A 633 -20.34 -1.37 -12.32
C VAL A 633 -21.15 -2.24 -11.38
N LEU A 634 -20.55 -2.81 -10.34
CA LEU A 634 -21.26 -3.62 -9.35
C LEU A 634 -22.26 -2.80 -8.55
N ASN A 635 -21.86 -1.62 -8.07
CA ASN A 635 -22.75 -0.71 -7.35
C ASN A 635 -23.88 -0.23 -8.26
N TRP A 636 -23.59 0.09 -9.52
CA TRP A 636 -24.61 0.44 -10.51
C TRP A 636 -25.60 -0.71 -10.75
N TRP A 637 -25.10 -1.93 -10.89
CA TRP A 637 -25.93 -3.12 -11.08
C TRP A 637 -26.82 -3.41 -9.87
N ARG A 638 -26.27 -3.37 -8.66
CA ARG A 638 -27.03 -3.56 -7.41
C ARG A 638 -28.10 -2.49 -7.24
N ARG A 639 -27.76 -1.21 -7.43
CA ARG A 639 -28.72 -0.11 -7.39
C ARG A 639 -29.83 -0.31 -8.41
N ARG A 640 -29.53 -0.80 -9.62
CA ARG A 640 -30.56 -1.07 -10.63
C ARG A 640 -31.47 -2.24 -10.26
N LYS A 641 -30.93 -3.27 -9.58
CA LYS A 641 -31.71 -4.41 -9.08
C LYS A 641 -32.59 -4.05 -7.89
N ALA A 642 -32.13 -3.14 -7.02
CA ALA A 642 -32.87 -2.64 -5.86
C ALA A 642 -33.90 -1.54 -6.22
N ARG A 643 -33.66 -0.77 -7.29
CA ARG A 643 -34.55 0.29 -7.81
C ARG A 643 -35.81 -0.29 -8.46
N THR A 644 -36.75 -0.73 -7.65
CA THR A 644 -38.12 -1.04 -8.09
C THR A 644 -39.06 0.18 -8.05
N ASN A 645 -38.65 1.30 -7.40
CA ASN A 645 -39.40 2.56 -7.36
C ASN A 645 -38.52 3.81 -7.60
N SER A 646 -39.14 4.86 -8.17
CA SER A 646 -38.56 6.18 -8.46
C SER A 646 -38.00 6.86 -7.22
N GLU A 647 -36.82 7.51 -7.35
CA GLU A 647 -36.06 8.50 -6.53
C GLU A 647 -36.61 9.03 -5.18
N LYS A 648 -37.44 8.29 -4.46
CA LYS A 648 -37.82 8.60 -3.09
C LYS A 648 -36.67 8.15 -2.19
N LEU A 649 -36.12 9.14 -1.49
CA LEU A 649 -35.22 9.06 -0.34
C LEU A 649 -35.27 7.65 0.32
N TYR A 650 -34.18 6.90 0.27
CA TYR A 650 -34.01 5.58 0.91
C TYR A 650 -33.13 5.74 2.14
N SER A 651 -33.26 4.83 3.11
CA SER A 651 -32.64 5.01 4.43
C SER A 651 -31.12 4.85 4.40
N ARG A 652 -30.40 5.37 5.41
CA ARG A 652 -28.92 5.39 5.39
C ARG A 652 -28.25 4.04 5.40
N TRP A 653 -28.77 3.14 6.21
CA TRP A 653 -28.29 1.77 6.27
C TRP A 653 -28.56 0.98 4.99
N GLU A 654 -29.60 1.30 4.23
CA GLU A 654 -29.84 0.71 2.90
C GLU A 654 -28.83 1.22 1.87
N GLN A 655 -28.51 2.52 1.87
CA GLN A 655 -27.52 3.05 0.92
C GLN A 655 -26.15 2.44 1.11
N ASP A 656 -25.74 2.30 2.37
CA ASP A 656 -24.47 1.65 2.69
C ASP A 656 -24.54 0.13 2.48
N HIS A 657 -25.71 -0.52 2.66
CA HIS A 657 -25.87 -1.94 2.33
C HIS A 657 -25.67 -2.21 0.83
N ASP A 658 -26.06 -1.31 -0.06
CA ASP A 658 -25.86 -1.51 -1.49
C ASP A 658 -24.39 -1.40 -1.93
N LEU A 659 -23.54 -0.71 -1.15
CA LEU A 659 -22.13 -0.51 -1.48
C LEU A 659 -21.30 -1.80 -1.39
N GLU A 660 -20.16 -1.81 -2.07
CA GLU A 660 -19.23 -2.93 -2.09
C GLU A 660 -18.56 -3.14 -0.72
N THR A 661 -18.33 -4.39 -0.33
CA THR A 661 -17.66 -4.68 0.96
C THR A 661 -16.16 -4.51 0.84
N PHE A 662 -15.54 -3.81 1.79
CA PHE A 662 -14.09 -3.80 1.97
C PHE A 662 -13.68 -5.17 2.53
N GLY A 663 -13.20 -6.07 1.66
CA GLY A 663 -13.00 -7.50 1.98
C GLY A 663 -12.05 -7.76 3.16
N SER A 664 -11.96 -9.02 3.62
CA SER A 664 -11.15 -9.39 4.79
C SER A 664 -9.64 -9.18 4.63
N LEU A 665 -9.14 -9.18 3.39
CA LEU A 665 -7.75 -8.85 3.07
C LEU A 665 -7.49 -7.33 3.03
N GLY A 666 -8.54 -6.49 3.02
CA GLY A 666 -8.46 -5.03 3.10
C GLY A 666 -7.43 -4.42 2.15
N LEU A 667 -6.44 -3.75 2.73
CA LEU A 667 -5.35 -3.01 2.05
C LEU A 667 -4.23 -3.91 1.49
N PHE A 668 -4.31 -5.23 1.65
CA PHE A 668 -3.24 -6.12 1.26
C PHE A 668 -2.86 -5.98 -0.22
N TYR A 669 -3.85 -5.93 -1.12
CA TYR A 669 -3.59 -5.80 -2.56
C TYR A 669 -3.01 -4.43 -2.92
N GLU A 670 -3.43 -3.38 -2.23
CA GLU A 670 -2.95 -2.01 -2.39
C GLU A 670 -1.44 -1.89 -2.07
N TYR A 671 -1.03 -2.47 -0.93
CA TYR A 671 0.39 -2.57 -0.59
C TYR A 671 1.16 -3.48 -1.54
N LEU A 672 0.60 -4.64 -1.92
CA LEU A 672 1.24 -5.57 -2.85
C LEU A 672 1.53 -4.88 -4.19
N GLU A 673 0.59 -4.10 -4.70
CA GLU A 673 0.76 -3.32 -5.91
C GLU A 673 1.91 -2.32 -5.79
N THR A 674 1.88 -1.51 -4.74
CA THR A 674 2.90 -0.49 -4.45
C THR A 674 4.30 -1.11 -4.29
N VAL A 675 4.41 -2.24 -3.60
CA VAL A 675 5.69 -2.93 -3.37
C VAL A 675 6.22 -3.58 -4.65
N ILE A 676 5.35 -4.17 -5.48
CA ILE A 676 5.77 -4.69 -6.78
C ILE A 676 6.23 -3.56 -7.72
N GLN A 677 5.57 -2.41 -7.67
CA GLN A 677 6.01 -1.22 -8.39
C GLN A 677 7.38 -0.72 -7.90
N PHE A 678 7.59 -0.67 -6.58
CA PHE A 678 8.89 -0.35 -5.99
C PHE A 678 10.01 -1.28 -6.50
N GLY A 679 9.72 -2.57 -6.66
CA GLY A 679 10.69 -3.50 -7.24
C GLY A 679 11.02 -3.23 -8.71
N PHE A 680 10.04 -2.88 -9.54
CA PHE A 680 10.31 -2.47 -10.92
C PHE A 680 11.20 -1.22 -10.98
N VAL A 681 10.95 -0.26 -10.09
CA VAL A 681 11.71 1.01 -10.04
C VAL A 681 13.13 0.81 -9.50
N THR A 682 13.38 -0.18 -8.65
CA THR A 682 14.68 -0.34 -7.97
C THR A 682 15.55 -1.46 -8.53
N LEU A 683 14.98 -2.63 -8.85
CA LEU A 683 15.74 -3.80 -9.33
C LEU A 683 16.32 -3.59 -10.74
N PHE A 684 15.57 -2.92 -11.62
CA PHE A 684 15.89 -2.80 -13.04
C PHE A 684 16.16 -1.35 -13.48
N VAL A 685 16.56 -0.50 -12.55
CA VAL A 685 16.69 0.94 -12.81
C VAL A 685 17.86 1.26 -13.74
N ALA A 686 18.91 0.43 -13.71
CA ALA A 686 20.03 0.52 -14.63
C ALA A 686 19.63 0.28 -16.10
N SER A 687 18.50 -0.37 -16.39
CA SER A 687 18.04 -0.51 -17.79
C SER A 687 17.11 0.62 -18.23
N PHE A 688 16.36 1.22 -17.30
CA PHE A 688 15.31 2.18 -17.65
C PHE A 688 15.25 3.38 -16.68
N PRO A 689 15.95 4.49 -17.00
CA PRO A 689 16.00 5.66 -16.12
C PRO A 689 14.67 6.40 -15.92
N LEU A 690 13.70 6.21 -16.81
CA LEU A 690 12.37 6.84 -16.71
C LEU A 690 11.40 6.03 -15.82
N ALA A 691 11.80 4.88 -15.27
CA ALA A 691 10.96 4.08 -14.38
C ALA A 691 10.39 4.89 -13.20
N PRO A 692 11.19 5.71 -12.47
CA PRO A 692 10.66 6.51 -11.36
C PRO A 692 9.64 7.55 -11.82
N LEU A 693 9.78 8.10 -13.03
CA LEU A 693 8.83 9.08 -13.57
C LEU A 693 7.48 8.42 -13.88
N LEU A 694 7.48 7.24 -14.51
CA LEU A 694 6.25 6.49 -14.75
C LEU A 694 5.58 6.08 -13.44
N ALA A 695 6.38 5.65 -12.46
CA ALA A 695 5.89 5.32 -11.12
C ALA A 695 5.28 6.52 -10.40
N LEU A 696 5.91 7.69 -10.50
CA LEU A 696 5.41 8.94 -9.92
C LEU A 696 4.05 9.32 -10.50
N LEU A 697 3.93 9.33 -11.83
CA LEU A 697 2.68 9.64 -12.51
C LEU A 697 1.57 8.67 -12.11
N ASN A 698 1.92 7.40 -11.99
CA ASN A 698 0.98 6.42 -11.50
C ASN A 698 0.51 6.72 -10.07
N ASN A 699 1.42 6.88 -9.11
CA ASN A 699 1.03 7.06 -7.72
C ASN A 699 0.18 8.32 -7.51
N ILE A 700 0.38 9.37 -8.32
CA ILE A 700 -0.47 10.57 -8.27
C ILE A 700 -1.92 10.23 -8.64
N ILE A 701 -2.13 9.38 -9.64
CA ILE A 701 -3.46 8.87 -10.02
C ILE A 701 -3.98 7.94 -8.92
N GLU A 702 -3.13 7.01 -8.47
CA GLU A 702 -3.46 5.96 -7.49
C GLU A 702 -3.99 6.53 -6.18
N ILE A 703 -3.27 7.50 -5.58
CA ILE A 703 -3.71 8.19 -4.36
C ILE A 703 -5.15 8.69 -4.49
N ARG A 704 -5.55 9.17 -5.67
CA ARG A 704 -6.89 9.73 -5.91
C ARG A 704 -7.92 8.66 -6.24
N VAL A 705 -7.56 7.62 -7.00
CA VAL A 705 -8.42 6.45 -7.25
C VAL A 705 -8.76 5.77 -5.93
N ASP A 706 -7.78 5.57 -5.06
CA ASP A 706 -7.93 4.96 -3.73
C ASP A 706 -8.79 5.80 -2.79
N ALA A 707 -8.51 7.10 -2.72
CA ALA A 707 -9.32 8.02 -1.94
C ALA A 707 -10.78 8.01 -2.42
N TRP A 708 -10.99 8.02 -3.73
CA TRP A 708 -12.31 8.02 -4.35
C TRP A 708 -13.06 6.71 -4.13
N LYS A 709 -12.42 5.55 -4.33
CA LYS A 709 -13.06 4.23 -4.17
C LYS A 709 -13.49 4.01 -2.72
N LEU A 710 -12.62 4.35 -1.75
CA LEU A 710 -12.92 4.27 -0.31
C LEU A 710 -14.01 5.25 0.15
N THR A 711 -14.05 6.45 -0.44
CA THR A 711 -15.03 7.47 -0.03
C THR A 711 -16.40 7.24 -0.67
N THR A 712 -16.48 6.67 -1.88
CA THR A 712 -17.72 6.65 -2.66
C THR A 712 -18.27 5.25 -2.93
N GLN A 713 -17.42 4.26 -3.18
CA GLN A 713 -17.85 2.95 -3.71
C GLN A 713 -17.89 1.84 -2.66
N TYR A 714 -17.02 1.90 -1.65
CA TYR A 714 -16.97 0.91 -0.57
C TYR A 714 -17.83 1.31 0.62
N ARG A 715 -18.30 0.30 1.35
CA ARG A 715 -18.79 0.45 2.72
C ARG A 715 -17.67 0.93 3.64
N ARG A 716 -18.04 1.64 4.70
CA ARG A 716 -17.07 2.09 5.71
C ARG A 716 -16.41 0.85 6.35
N PRO A 717 -15.08 0.72 6.26
CA PRO A 717 -14.37 -0.34 6.97
C PRO A 717 -14.36 -0.07 8.47
N VAL A 718 -14.22 -1.13 9.26
CA VAL A 718 -14.04 -1.01 10.71
C VAL A 718 -12.65 -0.43 10.99
N ALA A 719 -12.59 0.58 11.85
CA ALA A 719 -11.33 1.22 12.21
C ALA A 719 -10.42 0.24 12.98
N ALA A 720 -9.21 0.06 12.47
CA ALA A 720 -8.18 -0.79 13.07
C ALA A 720 -6.92 0.04 13.37
N LYS A 721 -6.30 -0.21 14.53
CA LYS A 721 -5.00 0.38 14.90
C LYS A 721 -3.87 -0.36 14.16
N ALA A 722 -2.87 0.38 13.70
CA ALA A 722 -1.61 -0.17 13.19
C ALA A 722 -0.48 0.86 13.38
N HIS A 723 0.62 0.46 14.02
CA HIS A 723 1.79 1.32 14.25
C HIS A 723 2.73 1.39 13.04
N SER A 724 2.80 0.31 12.26
CA SER A 724 3.67 0.17 11.10
C SER A 724 2.89 -0.37 9.89
N ILE A 725 3.53 -0.34 8.72
CA ILE A 725 3.05 -1.05 7.53
C ILE A 725 3.17 -2.58 7.68
N GLY A 726 3.72 -3.08 8.78
CA GLY A 726 3.91 -4.49 9.07
C GLY A 726 5.04 -5.11 8.23
N VAL A 727 4.87 -6.37 7.82
CA VAL A 727 5.88 -7.18 7.10
C VAL A 727 6.33 -6.54 5.78
N TRP A 728 5.53 -5.63 5.22
CA TRP A 728 5.91 -4.89 4.02
C TRP A 728 7.22 -4.11 4.21
N GLN A 729 7.53 -3.64 5.42
CA GLN A 729 8.80 -2.96 5.71
C GLN A 729 10.00 -3.91 5.55
N ASP A 730 9.89 -5.13 6.07
CA ASP A 730 10.94 -6.15 5.95
C ASP A 730 11.13 -6.58 4.49
N ILE A 731 10.02 -6.69 3.74
CA ILE A 731 10.03 -6.99 2.30
C ILE A 731 10.77 -5.88 1.54
N LEU A 732 10.45 -4.61 1.79
CA LEU A 732 11.11 -3.47 1.14
C LEU A 732 12.61 -3.44 1.44
N TYR A 733 13.02 -3.77 2.68
CA TYR A 733 14.44 -3.88 3.04
C TYR A 733 15.13 -5.03 2.29
N GLY A 734 14.48 -6.20 2.18
CA GLY A 734 14.99 -7.32 1.39
C GLY A 734 15.15 -6.96 -0.10
N MET A 735 14.16 -6.26 -0.67
CA MET A 735 14.21 -5.79 -2.06
C MET A 735 15.30 -4.74 -2.27
N ALA A 736 15.54 -3.85 -1.29
CA ALA A 736 16.62 -2.87 -1.34
C ALA A 736 18.01 -3.51 -1.38
N VAL A 737 18.22 -4.62 -0.66
CA VAL A 737 19.49 -5.36 -0.73
C VAL A 737 19.64 -6.05 -2.08
N LEU A 738 18.56 -6.68 -2.57
CA LEU A 738 18.57 -7.37 -3.85
C LEU A 738 18.77 -6.42 -5.05
N SER A 739 18.28 -5.18 -4.97
CA SER A 739 18.40 -4.19 -6.04
C SER A 739 19.83 -3.73 -6.28
N VAL A 740 20.64 -3.59 -5.23
CA VAL A 740 22.07 -3.24 -5.37
C VAL A 740 22.80 -4.30 -6.18
N ALA A 741 22.63 -5.58 -5.81
CA ALA A 741 23.21 -6.69 -6.56
C ALA A 741 22.67 -6.72 -8.00
N THR A 742 21.36 -6.67 -8.18
CA THR A 742 20.72 -6.76 -9.52
C THR A 742 21.24 -5.68 -10.46
N ASN A 743 21.34 -4.42 -10.02
CA ASN A 743 21.85 -3.33 -10.85
C ASN A 743 23.33 -3.49 -11.18
N ALA A 744 24.17 -3.96 -10.25
CA ALA A 744 25.57 -4.25 -10.53
C ALA A 744 25.72 -5.35 -11.61
N PHE A 745 24.92 -6.41 -11.52
CA PHE A 745 24.90 -7.46 -12.54
C PHE A 745 24.37 -6.96 -13.89
N ILE A 746 23.34 -6.10 -13.94
CA ILE A 746 22.81 -5.54 -15.19
C ILE A 746 23.88 -4.71 -15.90
N VAL A 747 24.56 -3.82 -15.17
CA VAL A 747 25.62 -2.97 -15.73
C VAL A 747 26.82 -3.81 -16.21
N ALA A 748 27.17 -4.88 -15.48
CA ALA A 748 28.31 -5.72 -15.85
C ALA A 748 28.02 -6.68 -17.01
N PHE A 749 26.87 -7.35 -17.01
CA PHE A 749 26.56 -8.42 -17.96
C PHE A 749 25.64 -8.02 -19.10
N THR A 750 24.62 -7.20 -18.85
CA THR A 750 23.61 -6.85 -19.85
C THR A 750 24.01 -5.62 -20.67
N SER A 751 24.63 -4.63 -20.04
CA SER A 751 25.19 -3.43 -20.67
C SER A 751 26.53 -3.71 -21.37
N ASP A 752 26.83 -2.92 -22.41
CA ASP A 752 28.11 -2.96 -23.13
C ASP A 752 29.12 -1.94 -22.57
N MET A 753 28.90 -1.40 -21.37
CA MET A 753 29.78 -0.41 -20.75
C MET A 753 31.16 -0.96 -20.40
N ILE A 754 31.24 -2.11 -19.71
CA ILE A 754 32.52 -2.68 -19.27
C ILE A 754 33.41 -3.09 -20.46
N PRO A 755 32.91 -3.79 -21.50
CA PRO A 755 33.73 -4.10 -22.68
C PRO A 755 34.25 -2.85 -23.40
N ARG A 756 33.43 -1.79 -23.52
CA ARG A 756 33.85 -0.48 -24.06
C ARG A 756 34.97 0.13 -23.23
N LEU A 757 34.86 0.11 -21.90
CA LEU A 757 35.87 0.65 -20.98
C LEU A 757 37.20 -0.13 -21.07
N VAL A 758 37.14 -1.46 -21.12
CA VAL A 758 38.33 -2.31 -21.27
C VAL A 758 39.01 -2.05 -22.61
N TYR A 759 38.24 -1.89 -23.69
CA TYR A 759 38.80 -1.52 -24.99
C TYR A 759 39.50 -0.16 -24.94
N TYR A 760 38.83 0.84 -24.37
CA TYR A 760 39.35 2.20 -24.23
C TYR A 760 40.72 2.24 -23.55
N TYR A 761 40.87 1.53 -22.41
CA TYR A 761 42.10 1.59 -21.61
C TYR A 761 43.19 0.59 -22.04
N ALA A 762 42.83 -0.61 -22.51
CA ALA A 762 43.80 -1.69 -22.72
C ALA A 762 44.09 -2.03 -24.20
N TYR A 763 43.13 -1.80 -25.11
CA TYR A 763 43.22 -2.28 -26.49
C TYR A 763 43.15 -1.19 -27.57
N SER A 764 42.81 0.04 -27.17
CA SER A 764 42.87 1.23 -28.01
C SER A 764 44.29 1.45 -28.54
N LYS A 765 44.42 1.58 -29.87
CA LYS A 765 45.70 1.90 -30.54
C LYS A 765 45.86 3.40 -30.80
N ASN A 766 44.76 4.16 -30.78
CA ASN A 766 44.72 5.56 -31.17
C ASN A 766 44.57 6.46 -29.94
N ALA A 767 45.54 7.34 -29.69
CA ALA A 767 45.49 8.26 -28.54
C ALA A 767 44.45 9.40 -28.70
N ILE A 768 44.12 9.79 -29.94
CA ILE A 768 43.22 10.94 -30.23
C ILE A 768 41.75 10.52 -30.27
N GLN A 769 41.45 9.32 -30.80
CA GLN A 769 40.11 8.74 -30.89
C GLN A 769 40.14 7.28 -30.40
N PRO A 770 40.19 7.06 -29.07
CA PRO A 770 40.42 5.74 -28.49
C PRO A 770 39.28 4.74 -28.71
N MET A 771 38.06 5.23 -28.98
CA MET A 771 36.90 4.37 -29.26
C MET A 771 36.80 3.89 -30.71
N LYS A 772 37.64 4.42 -31.61
CA LYS A 772 37.57 4.08 -33.04
C LYS A 772 38.11 2.67 -33.29
N GLY A 773 37.31 1.83 -33.95
CA GLY A 773 37.60 0.43 -34.23
C GLY A 773 37.08 -0.54 -33.18
N TYR A 774 36.29 -0.06 -32.21
CA TYR A 774 35.67 -0.90 -31.17
C TYR A 774 34.79 -1.98 -31.78
N VAL A 775 33.91 -1.61 -32.73
CA VAL A 775 32.95 -2.56 -33.32
C VAL A 775 33.68 -3.70 -34.03
N ASN A 776 34.72 -3.37 -34.80
CA ASN A 776 35.57 -4.34 -35.50
C ASN A 776 36.29 -5.29 -34.52
N ASN A 777 36.75 -4.78 -33.37
CA ASN A 777 37.42 -5.58 -32.33
C ASN A 777 36.43 -6.41 -31.48
N SER A 778 35.19 -5.95 -31.32
CA SER A 778 34.17 -6.64 -30.51
C SER A 778 33.58 -7.89 -31.18
N LEU A 779 33.85 -8.08 -32.48
CA LEU A 779 33.30 -9.15 -33.31
C LEU A 779 34.37 -10.18 -33.64
N SER A 780 34.07 -11.46 -33.41
CA SER A 780 34.91 -12.58 -33.80
C SER A 780 34.60 -13.02 -35.24
N ILE A 781 35.62 -13.51 -35.94
CA ILE A 781 35.53 -14.01 -37.32
C ILE A 781 35.25 -15.53 -37.28
N PHE A 782 34.32 -15.97 -38.11
CA PHE A 782 33.97 -17.38 -38.29
C PHE A 782 34.06 -17.77 -39.77
N LEU A 783 34.66 -18.92 -40.06
CA LEU A 783 34.74 -19.47 -41.41
C LEU A 783 33.48 -20.29 -41.71
N ILE A 784 32.76 -19.95 -42.79
CA ILE A 784 31.48 -20.58 -43.14
C ILE A 784 31.63 -22.08 -43.42
N ALA A 785 32.81 -22.52 -43.85
CA ALA A 785 33.10 -23.94 -44.08
C ALA A 785 33.05 -24.81 -42.82
N ASP A 786 33.18 -24.23 -41.62
CA ASP A 786 33.17 -24.98 -40.36
C ASP A 786 31.76 -25.17 -39.76
N PHE A 787 30.70 -24.74 -40.46
CA PHE A 787 29.34 -24.98 -39.99
C PHE A 787 28.99 -26.48 -40.07
N PRO A 788 28.31 -27.02 -39.04
CA PRO A 788 27.69 -28.33 -39.13
C PRO A 788 26.63 -28.38 -40.24
N ASN A 789 26.53 -29.50 -40.97
CA ASN A 789 25.58 -29.67 -42.09
C ASN A 789 24.10 -29.38 -41.76
N HIS A 790 23.70 -29.47 -40.50
CA HIS A 790 22.31 -29.26 -40.06
C HIS A 790 22.00 -27.79 -39.66
N THR A 791 23.02 -26.93 -39.55
CA THR A 791 22.87 -25.52 -39.16
C THR A 791 23.17 -24.53 -40.29
N VAL A 792 23.64 -25.01 -41.44
CA VAL A 792 23.96 -24.16 -42.59
C VAL A 792 22.66 -23.60 -43.18
N PRO A 793 22.60 -22.28 -43.53
CA PRO A 793 21.48 -21.69 -44.24
C PRO A 793 21.19 -22.35 -45.59
N SER A 794 19.93 -22.38 -46.02
CA SER A 794 19.53 -23.01 -47.29
C SER A 794 20.07 -22.28 -48.54
N GLU A 795 20.23 -20.95 -48.50
CA GLU A 795 20.85 -20.18 -49.58
C GLU A 795 22.38 -20.16 -49.47
N LYS A 796 23.09 -20.65 -50.50
CA LYS A 796 24.54 -20.50 -50.62
C LYS A 796 24.87 -19.16 -51.27
N ARG A 797 25.73 -18.35 -50.62
CA ARG A 797 26.25 -17.07 -51.14
C ARG A 797 27.78 -17.07 -51.19
N ASP A 798 28.35 -16.16 -51.97
CA ASP A 798 29.79 -16.09 -52.30
C ASP A 798 30.71 -15.56 -51.18
N PHE A 799 30.22 -15.46 -49.95
CA PHE A 799 31.03 -15.00 -48.81
C PHE A 799 31.71 -16.19 -48.12
N THR A 800 32.98 -16.03 -47.73
CA THR A 800 33.78 -17.09 -47.07
C THR A 800 33.75 -17.01 -45.55
N THR A 801 33.52 -15.82 -44.99
CA THR A 801 33.52 -15.58 -43.55
C THR A 801 32.28 -14.81 -43.11
N CYS A 802 31.81 -15.08 -41.89
CA CYS A 802 30.79 -14.30 -41.19
C CYS A 802 31.31 -13.88 -39.80
N ARG A 803 30.70 -12.86 -39.22
CA ARG A 803 31.07 -12.36 -37.89
C ARG A 803 29.98 -12.61 -36.85
N TYR A 804 30.40 -12.77 -35.61
CA TYR A 804 29.49 -12.94 -34.47
C TYR A 804 30.06 -12.25 -33.22
N ARG A 805 29.18 -11.91 -32.28
CA ARG A 805 29.53 -11.18 -31.07
C ARG A 805 29.99 -12.15 -29.98
N ASP A 806 31.29 -12.35 -29.88
CA ASP A 806 31.97 -13.03 -28.78
C ASP A 806 33.47 -12.68 -28.85
N TYR A 807 34.25 -12.99 -27.82
CA TYR A 807 35.71 -12.82 -27.79
C TYR A 807 36.39 -14.18 -27.94
N ARG A 808 36.56 -14.62 -29.19
CA ARG A 808 37.19 -15.89 -29.55
C ARG A 808 38.32 -15.69 -30.55
N ASN A 809 39.23 -16.65 -30.58
CA ASN A 809 40.35 -16.62 -31.50
C ASN A 809 39.88 -16.78 -32.96
N PRO A 810 40.54 -16.08 -33.92
CA PRO A 810 40.21 -16.16 -35.34
C PRO A 810 40.51 -17.55 -35.92
N PRO A 811 39.99 -17.85 -37.13
CA PRO A 811 40.16 -19.17 -37.76
C PRO A 811 41.63 -19.54 -38.05
N ASP A 812 42.51 -18.55 -38.20
CA ASP A 812 43.93 -18.72 -38.53
C ASP A 812 44.82 -18.97 -37.30
N HIS A 813 44.26 -18.94 -36.09
CA HIS A 813 44.99 -19.13 -34.84
C HIS A 813 45.12 -20.62 -34.47
N GLU A 814 46.20 -21.01 -33.78
CA GLU A 814 46.46 -22.41 -33.38
C GLU A 814 45.29 -22.99 -32.58
N GLU A 815 44.83 -22.27 -31.56
CA GLU A 815 43.61 -22.59 -30.80
C GLU A 815 42.36 -21.96 -31.41
N LYS A 816 41.94 -22.50 -32.57
CA LYS A 816 40.77 -22.06 -33.33
C LYS A 816 39.49 -22.03 -32.49
N TYR A 817 38.79 -20.89 -32.48
CA TYR A 817 37.51 -20.67 -31.78
C TYR A 817 37.50 -20.82 -30.27
N PHE A 818 38.65 -21.02 -29.61
CA PHE A 818 38.74 -20.94 -28.16
C PHE A 818 38.62 -19.49 -27.68
N HIS A 819 38.25 -19.31 -26.41
CA HIS A 819 38.15 -17.98 -25.80
C HIS A 819 39.51 -17.29 -25.80
N SER A 820 39.56 -16.05 -26.28
CA SER A 820 40.79 -15.28 -26.33
C SER A 820 41.16 -14.71 -24.97
N MET A 821 42.40 -14.24 -24.80
CA MET A 821 42.81 -13.53 -23.58
C MET A 821 41.93 -12.29 -23.29
N GLN A 822 41.38 -11.66 -24.35
CA GLN A 822 40.47 -10.52 -24.22
C GLN A 822 39.17 -10.90 -23.50
N TYR A 823 38.64 -12.09 -23.76
CA TYR A 823 37.44 -12.61 -23.06
C TYR A 823 37.66 -12.63 -21.54
N TRP A 824 38.77 -13.23 -21.11
CA TRP A 824 39.11 -13.36 -19.69
C TRP A 824 39.38 -12.00 -19.03
N HIS A 825 40.02 -11.08 -19.76
CA HIS A 825 40.25 -9.72 -19.27
C HIS A 825 38.93 -8.96 -19.08
N VAL A 826 38.01 -9.03 -20.04
CA VAL A 826 36.68 -8.42 -19.94
C VAL A 826 35.88 -9.06 -18.80
N LEU A 827 35.92 -10.38 -18.66
CA LEU A 827 35.24 -11.09 -17.57
C LEU A 827 35.79 -10.69 -16.19
N ALA A 828 37.11 -10.61 -16.04
CA ALA A 828 37.75 -10.17 -14.81
C ALA A 828 37.36 -8.73 -14.46
N ALA A 829 37.32 -7.83 -15.45
CA ALA A 829 36.87 -6.45 -15.27
C ALA A 829 35.39 -6.38 -14.83
N LYS A 830 34.52 -7.22 -15.42
CA LYS A 830 33.10 -7.32 -15.01
C LYS A 830 32.94 -7.76 -13.56
N MET A 831 33.64 -8.82 -13.14
CA MET A 831 33.59 -9.29 -11.76
C MET A 831 34.15 -8.26 -10.78
N THR A 832 35.26 -7.61 -11.14
CA THR A 832 35.86 -6.54 -10.32
C THR A 832 34.92 -5.36 -10.17
N PHE A 833 34.25 -4.94 -11.25
CA PHE A 833 33.25 -3.87 -11.20
C PHE A 833 32.09 -4.19 -10.27
N ILE A 834 31.55 -5.41 -10.32
CA ILE A 834 30.45 -5.83 -9.44
C ILE A 834 30.87 -5.69 -7.97
N ILE A 835 32.03 -6.23 -7.61
CA ILE A 835 32.57 -6.17 -6.24
C ILE A 835 32.71 -4.71 -5.81
N ILE A 836 33.32 -3.84 -6.63
CA ILE A 836 33.51 -2.43 -6.30
C ILE A 836 32.17 -1.72 -6.11
N MET A 837 31.25 -1.83 -7.07
CA MET A 837 29.96 -1.15 -7.03
C MET A 837 29.14 -1.57 -5.81
N GLU A 838 29.08 -2.87 -5.53
CA GLU A 838 28.37 -3.44 -4.39
C GLU A 838 28.92 -2.91 -3.05
N HIS A 839 30.24 -2.98 -2.86
CA HIS A 839 30.88 -2.52 -1.62
C HIS A 839 30.77 -1.01 -1.43
N VAL A 840 30.84 -0.22 -2.50
CA VAL A 840 30.65 1.24 -2.43
C VAL A 840 29.23 1.58 -1.97
N VAL A 841 28.21 0.96 -2.58
CA VAL A 841 26.82 1.23 -2.21
C VAL A 841 26.51 0.73 -0.79
N PHE A 842 27.01 -0.44 -0.40
CA PHE A 842 26.84 -0.91 0.98
C PHE A 842 27.59 -0.07 2.01
N LEU A 843 28.80 0.40 1.71
CA LEU A 843 29.52 1.33 2.57
C LEU A 843 28.71 2.62 2.77
N MET A 844 28.17 3.18 1.69
CA MET A 844 27.30 4.37 1.78
C MET A 844 26.03 4.09 2.57
N LYS A 845 25.40 2.92 2.40
CA LYS A 845 24.26 2.50 3.22
C LYS A 845 24.59 2.50 4.71
N PHE A 846 25.69 1.84 5.12
CA PHE A 846 26.08 1.78 6.52
C PHE A 846 26.42 3.16 7.08
N LEU A 847 27.07 4.00 6.29
CA LEU A 847 27.40 5.37 6.68
C LEU A 847 26.13 6.21 6.88
N LEU A 848 25.15 6.12 5.97
CA LEU A 848 23.87 6.81 6.08
C LEU A 848 23.05 6.32 7.27
N ALA A 849 22.99 5.02 7.49
CA ALA A 849 22.32 4.44 8.66
C ALA A 849 23.00 4.85 9.98
N TRP A 850 24.31 5.09 9.98
CA TRP A 850 25.02 5.62 11.14
C TRP A 850 24.77 7.13 11.36
N MET A 851 24.65 7.90 10.28
CA MET A 851 24.40 9.36 10.36
C MET A 851 22.95 9.72 10.71
N ILE A 852 21.98 8.94 10.22
CA ILE A 852 20.56 9.23 10.33
C ILE A 852 19.99 8.37 11.48
N PRO A 853 19.62 8.96 12.63
CA PRO A 853 19.02 8.19 13.72
C PRO A 853 17.63 7.70 13.34
N ASP A 854 17.27 6.45 13.70
CA ASP A 854 15.95 5.88 13.41
C ASP A 854 14.79 6.73 13.99
N VAL A 855 14.98 7.26 15.20
CA VAL A 855 14.00 8.15 15.86
C VAL A 855 14.53 9.58 15.90
N PRO A 856 13.82 10.57 15.34
CA PRO A 856 14.18 11.97 15.42
C PRO A 856 14.28 12.50 16.86
N LYS A 857 15.26 13.37 17.14
CA LYS A 857 15.52 13.92 18.48
C LYS A 857 14.33 14.69 19.05
N ASP A 858 13.63 15.44 18.21
CA ASP A 858 12.41 16.19 18.55
C ASP A 858 11.30 15.25 19.05
N VAL A 859 11.13 14.10 18.42
CA VAL A 859 10.14 13.09 18.84
C VAL A 859 10.52 12.47 20.19
N VAL A 860 11.81 12.15 20.39
CA VAL A 860 12.30 11.62 21.68
C VAL A 860 12.06 12.61 22.82
N GLU A 861 12.31 13.90 22.60
CA GLU A 861 12.06 14.96 23.59
C GLU A 861 10.56 15.13 23.88
N ARG A 862 9.72 15.06 22.84
CA ARG A 862 8.25 15.12 22.98
C ARG A 862 7.71 13.93 23.78
N ILE A 863 8.13 12.70 23.49
CA ILE A 863 7.75 11.50 24.25
C ILE A 863 8.17 11.64 25.73
N LYS A 864 9.38 12.14 25.99
CA LYS A 864 9.84 12.38 27.37
C LYS A 864 8.99 13.43 28.08
N ARG A 865 8.65 14.52 27.39
CA ARG A 865 7.78 15.57 27.94
C ARG A 865 6.38 15.05 28.23
N GLU A 866 5.79 14.31 27.31
CA GLU A 866 4.47 13.70 27.51
C GLU A 866 4.47 12.76 28.71
N LYS A 867 5.43 11.82 28.79
CA LYS A 867 5.55 10.92 29.96
C LYS A 867 5.66 11.70 31.28
N LEU A 868 6.47 12.75 31.31
CA LEU A 868 6.61 13.61 32.49
C LEU A 868 5.31 14.32 32.84
N MET A 869 4.63 14.88 31.84
CA MET A 869 3.37 15.61 32.02
C MET A 869 2.25 14.68 32.48
N THR A 870 2.12 13.49 31.90
CA THR A 870 1.13 12.48 32.29
C THR A 870 1.34 12.04 33.74
N VAL A 871 2.59 11.78 34.16
CA VAL A 871 2.91 11.43 35.55
C VAL A 871 2.57 12.59 36.50
N LYS A 872 2.94 13.82 36.13
CA LYS A 872 2.67 15.01 36.94
C LYS A 872 1.18 15.27 37.11
N ILE A 873 0.42 15.25 36.02
CA ILE A 873 -1.03 15.47 36.02
C ILE A 873 -1.73 14.37 36.84
N LEU A 874 -1.29 13.12 36.70
CA LEU A 874 -1.85 12.02 37.46
C LEU A 874 -1.58 12.15 38.97
N HIS A 875 -0.36 12.53 39.34
CA HIS A 875 0.00 12.76 40.73
C HIS A 875 -0.79 13.92 41.35
N ASP A 876 -0.89 15.05 40.64
CA ASP A 876 -1.65 16.22 41.08
C ASP A 876 -3.14 15.88 41.26
N PHE A 877 -3.70 15.06 40.37
CA PHE A 877 -5.08 14.56 40.48
C PHE A 877 -5.29 13.70 41.73
N GLU A 878 -4.42 12.72 41.98
CA GLU A 878 -4.53 11.87 43.18
C GLU A 878 -4.38 12.69 44.46
N LEU A 879 -3.47 13.66 44.47
CA LEU A 879 -3.24 14.54 45.62
C LEU A 879 -4.46 15.44 45.89
N ASN A 880 -5.12 15.96 44.86
CA ASN A 880 -6.35 16.73 45.02
C ASN A 880 -7.51 15.86 45.51
N LYS A 881 -7.66 14.64 44.98
CA LYS A 881 -8.69 13.70 45.44
C LYS A 881 -8.48 13.28 46.89
N LEU A 882 -7.22 13.12 47.32
CA LEU A 882 -6.88 12.90 48.73
C LEU A 882 -7.26 14.10 49.61
N LYS A 883 -6.99 15.33 49.17
CA LYS A 883 -7.38 16.55 49.90
C LYS A 883 -8.90 16.66 50.06
N GLU A 884 -9.65 16.38 49.00
CA GLU A 884 -11.13 16.38 49.04
C GLU A 884 -11.66 15.30 49.98
N ASN A 885 -11.14 14.07 49.88
CA ASN A 885 -11.53 12.96 50.75
C ASN A 885 -11.24 13.25 52.23
N LEU A 886 -10.16 13.98 52.54
CA LEU A 886 -9.79 14.36 53.90
C LEU A 886 -10.51 15.62 54.40
N ARG A 887 -11.34 16.30 53.57
CA ARG A 887 -12.03 17.58 53.89
C ARG A 887 -11.10 18.61 54.55
N MET A 888 -9.83 18.65 54.18
CA MET A 888 -8.86 19.55 54.81
C MET A 888 -8.79 20.88 54.07
N ASN A 889 -8.93 21.99 54.80
CA ASN A 889 -8.53 23.30 54.29
C ASN A 889 -7.03 23.28 53.94
N SER A 890 -6.64 23.99 52.87
CA SER A 890 -5.29 23.94 52.28
C SER A 890 -4.16 24.19 53.29
N SER A 891 -4.42 24.94 54.36
CA SER A 891 -3.48 25.26 55.44
C SER A 891 -3.15 24.08 56.36
N ASP A 892 -4.09 23.16 56.61
CA ASP A 892 -3.89 22.05 57.54
C ASP A 892 -3.29 20.81 56.86
N PHE A 893 -3.56 20.60 55.57
CA PHE A 893 -2.90 19.53 54.80
C PHE A 893 -1.40 19.80 54.63
N ALA A 894 -1.01 21.07 54.38
CA ALA A 894 0.39 21.47 54.30
C ALA A 894 1.15 21.23 55.62
N LYS A 895 0.49 21.45 56.77
CA LYS A 895 1.06 21.09 58.09
C LYS A 895 1.22 19.58 58.25
N HIS A 896 0.26 18.79 57.78
CA HIS A 896 0.31 17.34 57.92
C HIS A 896 1.43 16.70 57.09
N LEU A 897 1.63 17.17 55.85
CA LEU A 897 2.75 16.77 54.99
C LEU A 897 4.10 17.18 55.56
N MET A 898 4.23 18.42 56.05
CA MET A 898 5.44 18.90 56.75
C MET A 898 5.75 18.06 58.01
N ILE A 899 4.73 17.66 58.78
CA ILE A 899 4.92 16.78 59.94
C ILE A 899 5.37 15.38 59.51
N GLN A 900 4.88 14.89 58.38
CA GLN A 900 5.21 13.56 57.87
C GLN A 900 6.62 13.53 57.24
N GLU A 901 7.01 14.56 56.48
CA GLU A 901 8.39 14.77 56.01
C GLU A 901 9.36 14.93 57.18
N ASN A 902 9.01 15.72 58.20
CA ASN A 902 9.85 15.87 59.40
C ASN A 902 9.99 14.55 60.17
N LYS A 903 8.94 13.72 60.24
CA LYS A 903 9.03 12.37 60.83
C LYS A 903 9.93 11.44 60.02
N VAL A 904 9.89 11.51 58.69
CA VAL A 904 10.77 10.71 57.82
C VAL A 904 12.22 11.19 57.90
N HIS A 905 12.46 12.50 57.99
CA HIS A 905 13.78 13.07 58.23
C HIS A 905 14.33 12.71 59.62
N LEU A 906 13.50 12.77 60.67
CA LEU A 906 13.85 12.32 62.02
C LEU A 906 14.18 10.82 62.06
N ALA A 907 13.43 9.99 61.35
CA ALA A 907 13.70 8.55 61.23
C ALA A 907 15.00 8.27 60.48
N LYS A 908 15.34 9.05 59.45
CA LYS A 908 16.62 8.97 58.71
C LYS A 908 17.81 9.55 59.48
N SER A 909 17.60 10.47 60.43
CA SER A 909 18.66 10.98 61.29
C SER A 909 18.92 10.12 62.54
N ALA A 910 18.00 9.20 62.85
CA ALA A 910 18.09 8.26 63.98
C ALA A 910 18.65 6.88 63.58
N THR A 911 18.92 6.67 62.29
CA THR A 911 19.77 5.59 61.74
C THR A 911 21.10 6.18 61.34
#